data_AF-A0A5N6PNK7-F1
#
_entry.id   AF-A0A5N6PNK7-F1
#
_cell.length_a   1.000
_cell.length_b   1.000
_cell.length_c   1.000
_cell.angle_alpha   90.00
_cell.angle_beta   90.00
_cell.angle_gamma   90.00
#
_symmetry.space_group_name_H-M   'P 1'
#
loop_
_entity.id
_entity.type
_entity.pdbx_description
1 polymer ?
#
loop_
_entity_poly.entity_id
_entity_poly.type
_entity_poly.pdbx_seq_one_letter_code
_entity_poly.pdbx_strand_id
1 'polypeptide(L)'
;MVAAKAEAESTKKKDMVHSPILTYFSVITLLSTCPPFVILLWYTMVHQDGSILNTFNYLNEHGIVGFVSIWPRPTAVAWKLIACYALFEAALQLWLPGKQVEGPISPTGNKPVYKANGVLAYVVTLITYISLWWFGIFNPTVVYDHLGEIYSALIFGSFVFCVFLYIKGHLAPSSTDSGSSGNIIFDFYWGMELYPRIGKNFDIKVFTNCRFGMMSWAVLAVTYCIKQYETNGKVADSMLVNTVLMLVYITKFFWWEAGYWNTMDIAHDRAGFYICWGCLVWVPSIYTSPGMYLVNHPVNLGPQLAISILIAGIMCIYINYDCDRQRQEFRRTNGKSLVWGKAPSKIVASYTTTKGETKTSLLLTSGWWGLSRHFHYVPEIMAAFFWTVPALFDNFLPYFYFVFLTILLFDRAKRDDDRCRSKYGKYWKTYCTKHRIGTPLKANLQQQDKDTLIRDPPYPTSPLLTLLFSLLPAYTFLPLISSLNRQYCSNPNSSHRISVNMPSAYGARLTTFEDSEKESECGYVRKVSGPVVIADGMAGAAMYELVRVGHDNLIGEIIRLEGDSATIQVYEETAGLMVNDPVLRTHKPLSVELGPGILGNIFDGIQRPLKTIAKRSGDVYIPRGVSVPALDKDILWEFQPKKIGEGDLVTGGDLYATVFENSLVEHHIALPPDAMGKITYIAPPGQYSLKDTVLELEFQGVKKKFTMLQTWPVRTPRPVASKLAADTPLLTGQRVLDALFPSVLGGTCAIPGAFGCGKTVISQALSKYSNSDTVVYVGCGERGNEMAEVLMDFPQLTMTLPDGREESVMKRTTLVANTSNMPVAAREASIYTGITIAEYFRDMGYNVSMMADSTSRWAEALREISGRLAEMPADSGYPAYLAARLASFYERAGKVKCLGGPERNGSVTIVGAVSPPGGDFSDPVTSATLSIVQVFWGLDKKLAQRKHFPSVNWLISYSKYSSALESFYEKFDSDFIDIRTKAREVLQREDDLNEIVQLVGKDALAETDKITLETAKLLREDYLAQNAFTPYDKFCPFYKSVWMMRNIIHFYNLANQAVERGAGMDGQKITYTLIKHRLGDLFYRLVSQKFEDPAEGEDVLIGKFKKLNEDLTAGFRNLEDETRYHIYFCIFWAFCFLRAEISRAACRLLSELDIDGTAIG
;
A
#
# COMPACT_ATOMS: atom_id res chain seq x y z
N MET A 1 28.61 32.42 20.41
CA MET A 1 28.82 31.05 20.94
C MET A 1 27.64 30.53 21.77
N VAL A 2 27.04 31.31 22.68
CA VAL A 2 25.84 30.88 23.43
C VAL A 2 24.57 30.83 22.56
N ALA A 3 24.41 31.76 21.61
CA ALA A 3 23.31 31.75 20.63
C ALA A 3 23.38 30.55 19.66
N ALA A 4 24.59 30.19 19.19
CA ALA A 4 24.79 29.02 18.33
C ALA A 4 24.54 27.68 19.04
N LYS A 5 24.65 27.65 20.37
CA LYS A 5 24.34 26.47 21.19
C LYS A 5 22.83 26.34 21.41
N ALA A 6 22.12 27.46 21.53
CA ALA A 6 20.65 27.51 21.60
C ALA A 6 19.99 27.16 20.26
N GLU A 7 20.57 27.55 19.12
CA GLU A 7 20.12 27.14 17.78
C GLU A 7 20.39 25.66 17.48
N ALA A 8 21.51 25.11 17.96
CA ALA A 8 21.82 23.68 17.84
C ALA A 8 20.92 22.81 18.74
N GLU A 9 20.42 23.34 19.86
CA GLU A 9 19.44 22.66 20.71
C GLU A 9 18.00 22.79 20.17
N SER A 10 17.66 23.91 19.51
CA SER A 10 16.34 24.09 18.88
C SER A 10 16.15 23.21 17.64
N THR A 11 17.23 22.98 16.87
CA THR A 11 17.22 22.06 15.73
C THR A 11 17.16 20.59 16.15
N LYS A 12 17.79 20.19 17.26
CA LYS A 12 17.67 18.83 17.81
C LYS A 12 16.28 18.49 18.35
N LYS A 13 15.50 19.48 18.75
CA LYS A 13 14.12 19.27 19.24
C LYS A 13 13.12 18.93 18.12
N LYS A 14 13.49 19.13 16.84
CA LYS A 14 12.62 18.95 15.67
C LYS A 14 12.61 17.52 15.10
N ASP A 15 13.55 16.67 15.51
CA ASP A 15 13.70 15.29 14.98
C ASP A 15 13.38 14.20 16.04
N MET A 16 12.46 14.46 16.97
CA MET A 16 11.84 13.35 17.70
C MET A 16 10.69 12.80 16.86
N VAL A 17 10.87 11.60 16.31
CA VAL A 17 9.88 10.87 15.50
C VAL A 17 8.58 10.57 16.28
N HIS A 18 8.56 10.76 17.60
CA HIS A 18 7.38 10.64 18.45
C HIS A 18 7.26 11.81 19.43
N SER A 19 6.02 12.19 19.75
CA SER A 19 5.71 13.18 20.80
C SER A 19 6.36 12.75 22.12
N PRO A 20 6.99 13.68 22.89
CA PRO A 20 7.60 13.35 24.18
C PRO A 20 6.61 12.65 25.12
N ILE A 21 5.32 13.00 25.05
CA ILE A 21 4.25 12.38 25.85
C ILE A 21 4.09 10.89 25.51
N LEU A 22 4.17 10.52 24.23
CA LEU A 22 4.06 9.13 23.78
C LEU A 22 5.26 8.30 24.24
N THR A 23 6.47 8.88 24.23
CA THR A 23 7.68 8.24 24.75
C THR A 23 7.63 8.05 26.28
N TYR A 24 7.07 9.01 27.01
CA TYR A 24 6.87 8.86 28.44
C TYR A 24 5.83 7.79 28.77
N PHE A 25 4.70 7.81 28.05
CA PHE A 25 3.65 6.81 28.22
C PHE A 25 4.16 5.40 27.92
N SER A 26 4.96 5.21 26.88
CA SER A 26 5.52 3.89 26.53
C SER A 26 6.51 3.38 27.59
N VAL A 27 7.38 4.24 28.11
CA VAL A 27 8.33 3.86 29.19
C VAL A 27 7.59 3.48 30.48
N ILE A 28 6.58 4.24 30.88
CA ILE A 28 5.78 3.95 32.08
C ILE A 28 4.97 2.66 31.89
N THR A 29 4.43 2.45 30.69
CA THR A 29 3.69 1.21 30.37
C THR A 29 4.61 0.00 30.46
N LEU A 30 5.82 0.06 29.90
CA LEU A 30 6.78 -1.05 29.99
C LEU A 30 7.23 -1.34 31.43
N LEU A 31 7.53 -0.29 32.21
CA LEU A 31 7.90 -0.43 33.63
C LEU A 31 6.79 -1.08 34.48
N SER A 32 5.53 -0.78 34.18
CA SER A 32 4.38 -1.27 34.95
C SER A 32 3.85 -2.63 34.50
N THR A 33 3.93 -2.96 33.19
CA THR A 33 3.31 -4.16 32.62
C THR A 33 4.25 -5.37 32.55
N CYS A 34 5.54 -5.16 32.31
CA CYS A 34 6.49 -6.26 32.14
C CYS A 34 6.66 -7.13 33.41
N PRO A 35 6.76 -6.59 34.63
CA PRO A 35 6.90 -7.42 35.84
C PRO A 35 5.66 -8.28 36.15
N PRO A 36 4.42 -7.74 36.12
CA PRO A 36 3.18 -8.54 36.17
C PRO A 36 3.12 -9.65 35.14
N PHE A 37 3.56 -9.36 33.91
CA PHE A 37 3.51 -10.32 32.82
C PHE A 37 4.37 -11.56 33.08
N VAL A 38 5.56 -11.40 33.66
CA VAL A 38 6.45 -12.54 34.01
C VAL A 38 5.77 -13.49 35.00
N ILE A 39 5.08 -12.93 36.01
CA ILE A 39 4.35 -13.74 37.01
C ILE A 39 3.15 -14.44 36.38
N LEU A 40 2.40 -13.74 35.52
CA LEU A 40 1.28 -14.35 34.79
C LEU A 40 1.75 -15.47 33.87
N LEU A 41 2.86 -15.29 33.15
CA LEU A 41 3.44 -16.30 32.28
C LEU A 41 3.86 -17.56 33.07
N TRP A 42 4.44 -17.39 34.24
CA TRP A 42 4.77 -18.52 35.12
C TRP A 42 3.50 -19.24 35.61
N TYR A 43 2.53 -18.50 36.14
CA TYR A 43 1.29 -19.08 36.68
C TYR A 43 0.50 -19.85 35.62
N THR A 44 0.34 -19.25 34.44
CA THR A 44 -0.37 -19.86 33.31
C THR A 44 0.29 -21.18 32.86
N MET A 45 1.61 -21.22 32.80
CA MET A 45 2.35 -22.40 32.34
C MET A 45 2.43 -23.53 33.36
N VAL A 46 2.59 -23.18 34.64
CA VAL A 46 2.83 -24.18 35.70
C VAL A 46 1.53 -24.62 36.37
N HIS A 47 0.55 -23.73 36.53
CA HIS A 47 -0.67 -23.99 37.29
C HIS A 47 -1.95 -24.08 36.43
N GLN A 48 -1.93 -23.62 35.17
CA GLN A 48 -3.10 -23.59 34.29
C GLN A 48 -2.86 -24.32 32.94
N ASP A 49 -1.87 -25.21 32.89
CA ASP A 49 -1.55 -26.06 31.73
C ASP A 49 -1.40 -25.29 30.40
N GLY A 50 -0.91 -24.05 30.46
CA GLY A 50 -0.71 -23.19 29.29
C GLY A 50 -1.98 -22.51 28.74
N SER A 51 -3.14 -22.68 29.37
CA SER A 51 -4.42 -22.10 28.93
C SER A 51 -4.58 -20.64 29.37
N ILE A 52 -4.56 -19.73 28.39
CA ILE A 52 -4.82 -18.30 28.59
C ILE A 52 -6.28 -18.07 29.03
N LEU A 53 -7.22 -18.86 28.49
CA LEU A 53 -8.64 -18.70 28.79
C LEU A 53 -8.95 -19.00 30.26
N ASN A 54 -8.36 -20.06 30.82
CA ASN A 54 -8.55 -20.42 32.22
C ASN A 54 -7.98 -19.36 33.16
N THR A 55 -6.82 -18.80 32.81
CA THR A 55 -6.22 -17.69 33.57
C THR A 55 -7.06 -16.42 33.48
N PHE A 56 -7.59 -16.11 32.29
CA PHE A 56 -8.48 -14.96 32.10
C PHE A 56 -9.78 -15.12 32.89
N ASN A 57 -10.39 -16.30 32.88
CA ASN A 57 -11.60 -16.59 33.66
C ASN A 57 -11.32 -16.46 35.17
N TYR A 58 -10.20 -17.00 35.65
CA TYR A 58 -9.77 -16.85 37.05
C TYR A 58 -9.61 -15.38 37.45
N LEU A 59 -8.96 -14.57 36.59
CA LEU A 59 -8.79 -13.13 36.81
C LEU A 59 -10.11 -12.34 36.71
N ASN A 60 -11.04 -12.76 35.84
CA ASN A 60 -12.34 -12.13 35.69
C ASN A 60 -13.24 -12.41 36.91
N GLU A 61 -13.16 -13.61 37.47
CA GLU A 61 -13.92 -14.00 38.67
C GLU A 61 -13.40 -13.32 39.95
N HIS A 62 -12.07 -13.19 40.10
CA HIS A 62 -11.44 -12.71 41.34
C HIS A 62 -10.92 -11.26 41.24
N GLY A 63 -11.01 -10.63 40.07
CA GLY A 63 -10.56 -9.27 39.80
C GLY A 63 -9.09 -9.02 40.18
N ILE A 64 -8.81 -7.82 40.70
CA ILE A 64 -7.47 -7.43 41.17
C ILE A 64 -7.00 -8.28 42.36
N VAL A 65 -7.93 -8.78 43.19
CA VAL A 65 -7.60 -9.64 44.34
C VAL A 65 -7.04 -10.97 43.86
N GLY A 66 -7.60 -11.53 42.78
CA GLY A 66 -7.09 -12.72 42.10
C GLY A 66 -5.68 -12.54 41.54
N PHE A 67 -5.36 -11.36 41.02
CA PHE A 67 -4.01 -11.05 40.55
C PHE A 67 -3.01 -11.00 41.72
N VAL A 68 -3.38 -10.39 42.85
CA VAL A 68 -2.54 -10.33 44.05
C VAL A 68 -2.36 -11.71 44.68
N SER A 69 -3.36 -12.60 44.60
CA SER A 69 -3.23 -13.99 45.11
C SER A 69 -2.33 -14.87 44.25
N ILE A 70 -2.24 -14.61 42.94
CA ILE A 70 -1.30 -15.29 42.04
C ILE A 70 0.16 -14.90 42.37
N TRP A 71 0.40 -13.70 42.88
CA TRP A 71 1.76 -13.20 43.11
C TRP A 71 2.42 -13.87 44.33
N PRO A 72 3.41 -14.76 44.13
CA PRO A 72 4.06 -15.44 45.24
C PRO A 72 4.94 -14.47 46.02
N ARG A 73 4.89 -14.53 47.36
CA ARG A 73 5.73 -13.68 48.20
C ARG A 73 7.18 -14.20 48.16
N PRO A 74 8.19 -13.33 48.02
CA PRO A 74 9.58 -13.76 47.98
C PRO A 74 9.99 -14.36 49.34
N THR A 75 10.42 -15.62 49.34
CA THR A 75 10.82 -16.34 50.56
C THR A 75 12.32 -16.21 50.83
N ALA A 76 12.73 -16.51 52.06
CA ALA A 76 14.14 -16.55 52.45
C ALA A 76 14.94 -17.61 51.67
N VAL A 77 14.28 -18.68 51.19
CA VAL A 77 14.92 -19.74 50.38
C VAL A 77 15.27 -19.20 48.99
N ALA A 78 14.34 -18.52 48.32
CA ALA A 78 14.57 -17.89 47.02
C ALA A 78 15.72 -16.87 47.06
N TRP A 79 15.76 -15.99 48.08
CA TRP A 79 16.87 -15.04 48.26
C TRP A 79 18.22 -15.72 48.47
N LYS A 80 18.26 -16.81 49.25
CA LYS A 80 19.50 -17.59 49.46
C LYS A 80 19.98 -18.23 48.15
N LEU A 81 19.10 -18.84 47.38
CA LEU A 81 19.45 -19.45 46.09
C LEU A 81 20.03 -18.42 45.11
N ILE A 82 19.36 -17.28 44.96
CA ILE A 82 19.82 -16.19 44.08
C ILE A 82 21.15 -15.63 44.58
N ALA A 83 21.30 -15.37 45.88
CA ALA A 83 22.53 -14.81 46.44
C ALA A 83 23.73 -15.77 46.31
N CYS A 84 23.54 -17.06 46.63
CA CYS A 84 24.58 -18.08 46.45
C CYS A 84 25.00 -18.19 44.99
N TYR A 85 24.04 -18.21 44.06
CA TYR A 85 24.32 -18.26 42.63
C TYR A 85 25.04 -17.01 42.12
N ALA A 86 24.56 -15.81 42.50
CA ALA A 86 25.18 -14.54 42.12
C ALA A 86 26.62 -14.42 42.65
N LEU A 87 26.87 -14.81 43.91
CA LEU A 87 28.20 -14.80 44.51
C LEU A 87 29.13 -15.80 43.83
N PHE A 88 28.62 -16.99 43.49
CA PHE A 88 29.37 -18.00 42.76
C PHE A 88 29.81 -17.48 41.38
N GLU A 89 28.89 -16.94 40.59
CA GLU A 89 29.21 -16.37 39.27
C GLU A 89 30.13 -15.14 39.36
N ALA A 90 29.96 -14.30 40.40
CA ALA A 90 30.84 -13.16 40.64
C ALA A 90 32.28 -13.62 40.98
N ALA A 91 32.42 -14.68 41.77
CA ALA A 91 33.71 -15.30 42.08
C ALA A 91 34.37 -15.88 40.82
N LEU A 92 33.60 -16.59 39.97
CA LEU A 92 34.10 -17.12 38.70
C LEU A 92 34.57 -16.01 37.76
N GLN A 93 33.83 -14.90 37.66
CA GLN A 93 34.23 -13.75 36.84
C GLN A 93 35.58 -13.18 37.28
N LEU A 94 35.85 -13.10 38.58
CA LEU A 94 37.09 -12.54 39.13
C LEU A 94 38.26 -13.53 39.06
N TRP A 95 38.05 -14.77 39.54
CA TRP A 95 39.12 -15.74 39.77
C TRP A 95 39.57 -16.49 38.52
N LEU A 96 38.66 -16.84 37.60
CA LEU A 96 39.04 -17.64 36.43
C LEU A 96 39.94 -16.86 35.47
N PRO A 97 41.07 -17.43 35.00
CA PRO A 97 41.95 -16.79 34.04
C PRO A 97 41.25 -16.60 32.68
N GLY A 98 41.59 -15.54 31.96
CA GLY A 98 41.00 -15.23 30.66
C GLY A 98 41.82 -14.19 29.91
N LYS A 99 41.77 -14.23 28.57
CA LYS A 99 42.49 -13.26 27.73
C LYS A 99 41.87 -11.87 27.90
N GLN A 100 42.70 -10.84 28.02
CA GLN A 100 42.22 -9.47 28.02
C GLN A 100 41.88 -9.04 26.59
N VAL A 101 40.67 -8.53 26.40
CA VAL A 101 40.19 -8.04 25.10
C VAL A 101 39.68 -6.64 25.30
N GLU A 102 40.04 -5.77 24.35
CA GLU A 102 39.59 -4.39 24.36
C GLU A 102 38.19 -4.27 23.74
N GLY A 103 37.31 -3.56 24.44
CA GLY A 103 35.96 -3.26 23.98
C GLY A 103 35.90 -2.07 23.01
N PRO A 104 34.68 -1.70 22.58
CA PRO A 104 34.45 -0.58 21.68
C PRO A 104 34.81 0.76 22.34
N ILE A 105 35.25 1.73 21.53
CA ILE A 105 35.60 3.08 21.99
C ILE A 105 34.30 3.86 22.24
N SER A 106 34.15 4.42 23.43
CA SER A 106 33.00 5.24 23.81
C SER A 106 32.98 6.58 23.07
N PRO A 107 31.84 7.28 22.99
CA PRO A 107 31.76 8.62 22.40
C PRO A 107 32.69 9.64 23.03
N THR A 108 33.04 9.49 24.31
CA THR A 108 33.99 10.37 25.01
C THR A 108 35.44 9.91 24.89
N GLY A 109 35.70 8.78 24.23
CA GLY A 109 37.04 8.26 23.94
C GLY A 109 37.54 7.18 24.91
N ASN A 110 36.72 6.72 25.86
CA ASN A 110 37.11 5.65 26.79
C ASN A 110 37.07 4.28 26.12
N LYS A 111 38.03 3.41 26.42
CA LYS A 111 38.09 2.04 25.90
C LYS A 111 38.10 1.02 27.04
N PRO A 112 36.97 0.32 27.32
CA PRO A 112 36.92 -0.64 28.40
C PRO A 112 37.70 -1.91 28.05
N VAL A 113 38.42 -2.46 29.02
CA VAL A 113 39.11 -3.76 28.89
C VAL A 113 38.31 -4.82 29.63
N TYR A 114 38.02 -5.94 28.97
CA TYR A 114 37.26 -7.06 29.49
C TYR A 114 38.11 -8.33 29.57
N LYS A 115 37.73 -9.27 30.45
CA LYS A 115 38.38 -10.57 30.64
C LYS A 115 37.53 -11.66 29.99
N ALA A 116 38.03 -12.29 28.93
CA ALA A 116 37.34 -13.36 28.21
C ALA A 116 37.53 -14.70 28.92
N ASN A 117 36.69 -14.95 29.94
CA ASN A 117 36.66 -16.18 30.73
C ASN A 117 35.31 -16.92 30.68
N GLY A 118 34.41 -16.57 29.75
CA GLY A 118 33.04 -17.09 29.72
C GLY A 118 32.93 -18.58 29.45
N VAL A 119 33.75 -19.15 28.56
CA VAL A 119 33.73 -20.60 28.29
C VAL A 119 34.13 -21.41 29.52
N LEU A 120 35.19 -20.98 30.23
CA LEU A 120 35.63 -21.65 31.45
C LEU A 120 34.59 -21.51 32.56
N ALA A 121 33.99 -20.32 32.72
CA ALA A 121 32.92 -20.10 33.68
C ALA A 121 31.72 -21.03 33.38
N TYR A 122 31.28 -21.10 32.13
CA TYR A 122 30.16 -21.93 31.70
C TYR A 122 30.39 -23.43 31.97
N VAL A 123 31.56 -23.94 31.62
CA VAL A 123 31.89 -25.36 31.84
C VAL A 123 31.98 -25.64 33.35
N VAL A 124 32.60 -24.77 34.14
CA VAL A 124 32.70 -24.94 35.60
C VAL A 124 31.30 -24.90 36.23
N THR A 125 30.44 -23.95 35.85
CA THR A 125 29.08 -23.85 36.38
C THR A 125 28.25 -25.09 36.05
N LEU A 126 28.27 -25.59 34.81
CA LEU A 126 27.51 -26.80 34.46
C LEU A 126 28.05 -28.07 35.12
N ILE A 127 29.37 -28.26 35.14
CA ILE A 127 29.98 -29.42 35.79
C ILE A 127 29.68 -29.40 37.29
N THR A 128 29.85 -28.24 37.95
CA THR A 128 29.55 -28.12 39.39
C THR A 128 28.08 -28.37 39.66
N TYR A 129 27.16 -27.82 38.86
CA TYR A 129 25.72 -28.00 39.03
C TYR A 129 25.29 -29.47 38.85
N ILE A 130 25.78 -30.15 37.80
CA ILE A 130 25.49 -31.57 37.55
C ILE A 130 26.15 -32.46 38.61
N SER A 131 27.38 -32.14 39.04
CA SER A 131 28.07 -32.89 40.09
C SER A 131 27.36 -32.78 41.43
N LEU A 132 26.87 -31.59 41.79
CA LEU A 132 26.09 -31.38 43.02
C LEU A 132 24.82 -32.24 43.05
N TRP A 133 24.18 -32.43 41.90
CA TRP A 133 23.06 -33.35 41.74
C TRP A 133 23.49 -34.82 41.81
N TRP A 134 24.53 -35.22 41.05
CA TRP A 134 25.01 -36.60 40.98
C TRP A 134 25.50 -37.14 42.33
N PHE A 135 26.14 -36.29 43.15
CA PHE A 135 26.57 -36.63 44.50
C PHE A 135 25.49 -36.44 45.56
N GLY A 136 24.28 -36.00 45.19
CA GLY A 136 23.15 -35.82 46.11
C GLY A 136 23.33 -34.69 47.14
N ILE A 137 24.26 -33.75 46.91
CA ILE A 137 24.58 -32.64 47.83
C ILE A 137 23.53 -31.53 47.72
N PHE A 138 23.00 -31.31 46.52
CA PHE A 138 21.94 -30.33 46.25
C PHE A 138 20.99 -30.92 45.21
N ASN A 139 19.68 -30.86 45.47
CA ASN A 139 18.69 -31.26 44.48
C ASN A 139 18.26 -30.04 43.63
N PRO A 140 18.57 -30.00 42.32
CA PRO A 140 18.14 -28.94 41.42
C PRO A 140 16.62 -28.73 41.35
N THR A 141 15.81 -29.74 41.68
CA THR A 141 14.34 -29.63 41.58
C THR A 141 13.74 -28.61 42.54
N VAL A 142 14.45 -28.29 43.64
CA VAL A 142 14.10 -27.18 44.55
C VAL A 142 14.01 -25.84 43.82
N VAL A 143 14.83 -25.64 42.77
CA VAL A 143 14.80 -24.41 41.96
C VAL A 143 13.50 -24.31 41.14
N TYR A 144 12.97 -25.44 40.65
CA TYR A 144 11.69 -25.48 39.95
C TYR A 144 10.50 -25.30 40.91
N ASP A 145 10.56 -25.94 42.08
CA ASP A 145 9.46 -25.89 43.05
C ASP A 145 9.26 -24.48 43.64
N HIS A 146 10.35 -23.71 43.77
CA HIS A 146 10.31 -22.31 44.22
C HIS A 146 10.41 -21.30 43.06
N LEU A 147 10.15 -21.69 41.81
CA LEU A 147 10.38 -20.86 40.62
C LEU A 147 9.59 -19.53 40.66
N GLY A 148 8.33 -19.56 41.12
CA GLY A 148 7.52 -18.34 41.27
C GLY A 148 8.11 -17.38 42.31
N GLU A 149 8.56 -17.90 43.45
CA GLU A 149 9.19 -17.10 44.51
C GLU A 149 10.53 -16.52 44.06
N ILE A 150 11.29 -17.27 43.25
CA ILE A 150 12.53 -16.83 42.61
C ILE A 150 12.25 -15.69 41.63
N TYR A 151 11.25 -15.81 40.75
CA TYR A 151 10.89 -14.70 39.84
C TYR A 151 10.43 -13.47 40.59
N SER A 152 9.62 -13.61 41.65
CA SER A 152 9.25 -12.47 42.48
C SER A 152 10.47 -11.83 43.16
N ALA A 153 11.39 -12.63 43.71
CA ALA A 153 12.61 -12.12 44.35
C ALA A 153 13.53 -11.42 43.34
N LEU A 154 13.65 -11.96 42.11
CA LEU A 154 14.41 -11.35 41.02
C LEU A 154 13.79 -10.04 40.55
N ILE A 155 12.45 -9.95 40.44
CA ILE A 155 11.75 -8.70 40.10
C ILE A 155 12.09 -7.62 41.14
N PHE A 156 11.83 -7.86 42.43
CA PHE A 156 12.11 -6.85 43.46
C PHE A 156 13.61 -6.55 43.58
N GLY A 157 14.46 -7.57 43.56
CA GLY A 157 15.91 -7.43 43.67
C GLY A 157 16.53 -6.65 42.52
N SER A 158 16.07 -6.87 41.29
CA SER A 158 16.55 -6.13 40.12
C SER A 158 16.07 -4.67 40.09
N PHE A 159 14.86 -4.36 40.60
CA PHE A 159 14.43 -2.98 40.81
C PHE A 159 15.35 -2.25 41.80
N VAL A 160 15.64 -2.86 42.95
CA VAL A 160 16.57 -2.32 43.95
C VAL A 160 17.97 -2.15 43.36
N PHE A 161 18.43 -3.12 42.57
CA PHE A 161 19.71 -3.05 41.87
C PHE A 161 19.78 -1.90 40.85
N CYS A 162 18.71 -1.65 40.09
CA CYS A 162 18.65 -0.53 39.16
C CYS A 162 18.62 0.83 39.90
N VAL A 163 17.96 0.92 41.06
CA VAL A 163 18.02 2.11 41.93
C VAL A 163 19.45 2.33 42.42
N PHE A 164 20.15 1.26 42.81
CA PHE A 164 21.57 1.35 43.18
C PHE A 164 22.43 1.87 42.01
N LEU A 165 22.22 1.39 40.77
CA LEU A 165 22.95 1.91 39.60
C LEU A 165 22.65 3.38 39.31
N TYR A 166 21.40 3.81 39.51
CA TYR A 166 21.00 5.20 39.38
C TYR A 166 21.71 6.09 40.41
N ILE A 167 21.68 5.70 41.69
CA ILE A 167 22.35 6.43 42.79
C ILE A 167 23.86 6.47 42.56
N LYS A 168 24.46 5.33 42.20
CA LYS A 168 25.89 5.23 41.89
C LYS A 168 26.28 6.16 40.74
N GLY A 169 25.48 6.22 39.67
CA GLY A 169 25.73 7.09 38.53
C GLY A 169 25.75 8.59 38.86
N HIS A 170 25.07 9.00 39.94
CA HIS A 170 25.09 10.38 40.45
C HIS A 170 26.23 10.63 41.45
N LEU A 171 26.46 9.70 42.38
CA LEU A 171 27.38 9.91 43.51
C LEU A 171 28.83 9.51 43.21
N ALA A 172 29.05 8.51 42.36
CA ALA A 172 30.38 7.93 42.10
C ALA A 172 30.48 7.34 40.68
N PRO A 173 30.45 8.18 39.63
CA PRO A 173 30.53 7.71 38.25
C PRO A 173 31.89 7.05 37.94
N SER A 174 31.86 5.88 37.29
CA SER A 174 33.07 5.10 37.00
C SER A 174 33.93 5.69 35.88
N SER A 175 33.34 6.48 34.99
CA SER A 175 34.01 7.14 33.86
C SER A 175 33.30 8.43 33.45
N THR A 176 33.92 9.21 32.57
CA THR A 176 33.33 10.42 31.96
C THR A 176 32.13 10.14 31.05
N ASP A 177 31.75 8.87 30.86
CA ASP A 177 30.58 8.45 30.06
C ASP A 177 29.27 8.44 30.87
N SER A 178 29.24 9.07 32.05
CA SER A 178 28.01 9.29 32.84
C SER A 178 27.28 10.55 32.38
N GLY A 179 25.96 10.52 32.24
CA GLY A 179 25.18 11.75 32.01
C GLY A 179 23.69 11.61 32.30
N SER A 180 23.06 12.69 32.77
CA SER A 180 21.62 12.76 33.05
C SER A 180 20.86 13.42 31.90
N SER A 181 19.62 12.95 31.66
CA SER A 181 18.64 13.58 30.77
C SER A 181 17.79 14.67 31.45
N GLY A 182 17.97 14.89 32.77
CA GLY A 182 17.18 15.81 33.58
C GLY A 182 15.84 15.23 34.07
N ASN A 183 15.46 14.02 33.65
CA ASN A 183 14.25 13.34 34.09
C ASN A 183 14.59 12.01 34.80
N ILE A 184 14.15 11.88 36.05
CA ILE A 184 14.42 10.73 36.93
C ILE A 184 13.92 9.41 36.32
N ILE A 185 12.72 9.39 35.74
CA ILE A 185 12.11 8.16 35.19
C ILE A 185 12.90 7.67 33.97
N PHE A 186 13.30 8.60 33.10
CA PHE A 186 14.04 8.26 31.89
C PHE A 186 15.47 7.83 32.22
N ASP A 187 16.13 8.51 33.16
CA ASP A 187 17.47 8.14 33.62
C ASP A 187 17.49 6.79 34.36
N PHE A 188 16.43 6.46 35.09
CA PHE A 188 16.26 5.14 35.69
C PHE A 188 16.06 4.05 34.63
N TYR A 189 15.21 4.31 33.63
CA TYR A 189 14.91 3.33 32.58
C TYR A 189 16.12 3.08 31.66
N TRP A 190 16.74 4.14 31.16
CA TRP A 190 17.84 4.08 30.19
C TRP A 190 19.20 3.83 30.85
N GLY A 191 19.41 4.32 32.06
CA GLY A 191 20.67 4.23 32.79
C GLY A 191 21.56 5.45 32.63
N MET A 192 22.36 5.71 33.67
CA MET A 192 23.23 6.89 33.77
C MET A 192 24.63 6.64 33.21
N GLU A 193 25.23 5.49 33.52
CA GLU A 193 26.58 5.10 33.11
C GLU A 193 26.57 4.12 31.93
N LEU A 194 27.49 4.32 30.96
CA LEU A 194 27.69 3.35 29.88
C LEU A 194 28.51 2.14 30.31
N TYR A 195 29.56 2.28 31.12
CA TYR A 195 30.39 1.16 31.58
C TYR A 195 30.55 1.16 33.10
N PRO A 196 29.50 0.83 33.86
CA PRO A 196 29.59 0.84 35.31
C PRO A 196 30.51 -0.27 35.83
N ARG A 197 31.48 0.12 36.65
CA ARG A 197 32.42 -0.80 37.31
C ARG A 197 32.33 -0.71 38.83
N ILE A 198 32.57 -1.81 39.51
CA ILE A 198 32.76 -1.86 40.97
C ILE A 198 34.26 -2.13 41.19
N GLY A 199 35.00 -1.13 41.67
CA GLY A 199 36.46 -1.18 41.69
C GLY A 199 37.07 -1.24 40.29
N LYS A 200 38.31 -1.74 40.18
CA LYS A 200 39.06 -1.75 38.90
C LYS A 200 38.74 -2.94 37.99
N ASN A 201 38.32 -4.07 38.56
CA ASN A 201 38.29 -5.38 37.87
C ASN A 201 36.88 -5.97 37.69
N PHE A 202 35.85 -5.43 38.34
CA PHE A 202 34.48 -5.98 38.25
C PHE A 202 33.61 -5.11 37.35
N ASP A 203 33.18 -5.67 36.22
CA ASP A 203 32.31 -5.02 35.25
C ASP A 203 30.86 -5.48 35.44
N ILE A 204 29.97 -4.53 35.71
CA ILE A 204 28.58 -4.83 36.07
C ILE A 204 27.79 -5.34 34.86
N LYS A 205 28.02 -4.78 33.66
CA LYS A 205 27.25 -5.18 32.47
C LYS A 205 27.59 -6.59 32.02
N VAL A 206 28.88 -6.93 32.03
CA VAL A 206 29.32 -8.29 31.73
C VAL A 206 28.76 -9.26 32.78
N PHE A 207 28.73 -8.86 34.05
CA PHE A 207 28.15 -9.66 35.11
C PHE A 207 26.64 -9.90 34.89
N THR A 208 25.83 -8.84 34.71
CA THR A 208 24.37 -8.97 34.57
C THR A 208 23.98 -9.72 33.30
N ASN A 209 24.60 -9.38 32.16
CA ASN A 209 24.17 -9.89 30.86
C ASN A 209 24.78 -11.27 30.60
N CYS A 210 26.10 -11.42 30.74
CA CYS A 210 26.81 -12.63 30.31
C CYS A 210 26.91 -13.68 31.43
N ARG A 211 27.24 -13.28 32.66
CA ARG A 211 27.51 -14.24 33.75
C ARG A 211 26.28 -14.65 34.52
N PHE A 212 25.38 -13.72 34.84
CA PHE A 212 24.15 -14.06 35.56
C PHE A 212 23.03 -14.46 34.60
N GLY A 213 22.64 -13.57 33.67
CA GLY A 213 21.50 -13.78 32.78
C GLY A 213 21.65 -15.01 31.89
N MET A 214 22.64 -15.01 30.98
CA MET A 214 22.83 -16.11 30.02
C MET A 214 23.18 -17.46 30.68
N MET A 215 23.85 -17.44 31.83
CA MET A 215 24.20 -18.66 32.55
C MET A 215 22.99 -19.26 33.27
N SER A 216 22.13 -18.41 33.85
CA SER A 216 20.90 -18.87 34.50
C SER A 216 19.97 -19.57 33.52
N TRP A 217 19.95 -19.15 32.25
CA TRP A 217 19.24 -19.87 31.18
C TRP A 217 19.73 -21.31 31.05
N ALA A 218 21.05 -21.54 31.01
CA ALA A 218 21.61 -22.89 30.90
C ALA A 218 21.28 -23.76 32.12
N VAL A 219 21.41 -23.19 33.32
CA VAL A 219 21.11 -23.87 34.58
C VAL A 219 19.63 -24.25 34.67
N LEU A 220 18.72 -23.35 34.26
CA LEU A 220 17.28 -23.62 34.25
C LEU A 220 16.91 -24.71 33.23
N ALA A 221 17.52 -24.71 32.04
CA ALA A 221 17.27 -25.75 31.04
C ALA A 221 17.64 -27.15 31.57
N VAL A 222 18.79 -27.28 32.25
CA VAL A 222 19.18 -28.54 32.92
C VAL A 222 18.24 -28.88 34.07
N THR A 223 17.83 -27.88 34.85
CA THR A 223 16.89 -28.06 35.98
C THR A 223 15.55 -28.63 35.53
N TYR A 224 15.00 -28.16 34.42
CA TYR A 224 13.73 -28.65 33.88
C TYR A 224 13.83 -30.11 33.41
N CYS A 225 14.95 -30.47 32.79
CA CYS A 225 15.24 -31.86 32.40
C CYS A 225 15.33 -32.79 33.63
N ILE A 226 16.05 -32.37 34.68
CA ILE A 226 16.16 -33.11 35.94
C ILE A 226 14.81 -33.22 36.65
N LYS A 227 14.01 -32.14 36.69
CA LYS A 227 12.68 -32.16 37.29
C LYS A 227 11.75 -33.14 36.57
N GLN A 228 11.76 -33.14 35.24
CA GLN A 228 10.95 -34.09 34.47
C GLN A 228 11.38 -35.54 34.73
N TYR A 229 12.69 -35.79 34.88
CA TYR A 229 13.20 -37.11 35.26
C TYR A 229 12.73 -37.55 36.66
N GLU A 230 12.76 -36.66 37.65
CA GLU A 230 12.31 -36.96 39.02
C GLU A 230 10.79 -37.20 39.09
N THR A 231 9.99 -36.39 38.39
CA THR A 231 8.52 -36.51 38.39
C THR A 231 8.03 -37.73 37.62
N ASN A 232 8.59 -38.01 36.44
CA ASN A 232 8.06 -39.02 35.51
C ASN A 232 8.89 -40.33 35.46
N GLY A 233 10.05 -40.37 36.11
CA GLY A 233 11.00 -41.50 36.07
C GLY A 233 11.70 -41.70 34.72
N LYS A 234 11.33 -40.93 33.69
CA LYS A 234 11.92 -40.89 32.34
C LYS A 234 11.85 -39.48 31.78
N VAL A 235 12.84 -39.08 30.99
CA VAL A 235 12.84 -37.82 30.24
C VAL A 235 12.21 -38.07 28.88
N ALA A 236 11.29 -37.22 28.46
CA ALA A 236 10.66 -37.31 27.14
C ALA A 236 11.60 -36.83 26.02
N ASP A 237 11.47 -37.39 24.82
CA ASP A 237 12.28 -37.01 23.66
C ASP A 237 12.15 -35.50 23.35
N SER A 238 10.96 -34.92 23.54
CA SER A 238 10.67 -33.49 23.36
C SER A 238 11.51 -32.60 24.28
N MET A 239 11.60 -32.96 25.57
CA MET A 239 12.39 -32.23 26.56
C MET A 239 13.89 -32.32 26.26
N LEU A 240 14.37 -33.48 25.81
CA LEU A 240 15.77 -33.66 25.42
C LEU A 240 16.12 -32.78 24.21
N VAL A 241 15.30 -32.77 23.16
CA VAL A 241 15.53 -31.92 21.97
C VAL A 241 15.56 -30.44 22.35
N ASN A 242 14.58 -29.98 23.14
CA ASN A 242 14.52 -28.59 23.61
C ASN A 242 15.77 -28.21 24.43
N THR A 243 16.13 -29.02 25.43
CA THR A 243 17.25 -28.75 26.34
C THR A 243 18.59 -28.76 25.59
N VAL A 244 18.80 -29.72 24.70
CA VAL A 244 20.05 -29.81 23.92
C VAL A 244 20.19 -28.62 22.98
N LEU A 245 19.13 -28.19 22.28
CA LEU A 245 19.18 -27.02 21.41
C LEU A 245 19.49 -25.73 22.19
N MET A 246 18.88 -25.53 23.37
CA MET A 246 19.18 -24.39 24.25
C MET A 246 20.65 -24.40 24.71
N LEU A 247 21.16 -25.56 25.16
CA LEU A 247 22.56 -25.68 25.60
C LEU A 247 23.55 -25.46 24.45
N VAL A 248 23.27 -25.96 23.25
CA VAL A 248 24.11 -25.74 22.06
C VAL A 248 24.16 -24.24 21.70
N TYR A 249 23.02 -23.55 21.75
CA TYR A 249 22.96 -22.11 21.51
C TYR A 249 23.77 -21.30 22.54
N ILE A 250 23.62 -21.60 23.83
CA ILE A 250 24.34 -20.90 24.91
C ILE A 250 25.84 -21.20 24.83
N THR A 251 26.22 -22.44 24.51
CA THR A 251 27.63 -22.82 24.28
C THR A 251 28.23 -21.99 23.14
N LYS A 252 27.48 -21.82 22.04
CA LYS A 252 27.86 -20.95 20.92
C LYS A 252 28.02 -19.49 21.36
N PHE A 253 27.15 -18.98 22.24
CA PHE A 253 27.26 -17.62 22.79
C PHE A 253 28.57 -17.43 23.57
N PHE A 254 28.90 -18.31 24.52
CA PHE A 254 30.13 -18.18 25.31
C PHE A 254 31.39 -18.40 24.48
N TRP A 255 31.34 -19.27 23.47
CA TRP A 255 32.44 -19.43 22.51
C TRP A 255 32.72 -18.14 21.72
N TRP A 256 31.69 -17.33 21.49
CA TRP A 256 31.75 -16.06 20.76
C TRP A 256 31.64 -14.82 21.68
N GLU A 257 31.93 -14.94 22.97
CA GLU A 257 31.74 -13.89 23.97
C GLU A 257 32.46 -12.57 23.62
N ALA A 258 33.69 -12.63 23.13
CA ALA A 258 34.45 -11.42 22.76
C ALA A 258 33.80 -10.65 21.60
N GLY A 259 33.04 -11.34 20.75
CA GLY A 259 32.25 -10.72 19.69
C GLY A 259 31.05 -9.95 20.23
N TYR A 260 30.42 -10.46 21.29
CA TYR A 260 29.25 -9.87 21.93
C TYR A 260 29.52 -8.47 22.50
N TRP A 261 30.72 -8.20 23.02
CA TRP A 261 31.06 -6.86 23.55
C TRP A 261 31.06 -5.74 22.52
N ASN A 262 31.16 -6.07 21.23
CA ASN A 262 31.08 -5.12 20.12
C ASN A 262 29.64 -4.94 19.58
N THR A 263 28.66 -5.60 20.20
CA THR A 263 27.24 -5.43 19.87
C THR A 263 26.67 -4.18 20.54
N MET A 264 25.51 -3.75 20.04
CA MET A 264 24.82 -2.53 20.47
C MET A 264 24.53 -2.49 21.98
N ASP A 265 24.15 -3.63 22.56
CA ASP A 265 23.73 -3.75 23.97
C ASP A 265 24.85 -3.36 24.95
N ILE A 266 26.11 -3.60 24.57
CA ILE A 266 27.28 -3.26 25.39
C ILE A 266 27.94 -1.96 24.89
N ALA A 267 28.00 -1.74 23.59
CA ALA A 267 28.67 -0.59 22.99
C ALA A 267 27.93 0.74 23.17
N HIS A 268 26.59 0.72 23.23
CA HIS A 268 25.78 1.93 23.09
C HIS A 268 24.68 2.08 24.14
N ASP A 269 24.02 1.00 24.54
CA ASP A 269 22.95 1.08 25.53
C ASP A 269 23.53 1.28 26.93
N ARG A 270 22.95 2.14 27.77
CA ARG A 270 23.46 2.40 29.12
C ARG A 270 22.94 1.36 30.12
N ALA A 271 23.62 1.24 31.26
CA ALA A 271 23.23 0.29 32.30
C ALA A 271 22.09 0.87 33.16
N GLY A 272 20.86 0.63 32.73
CA GLY A 272 19.64 0.98 33.45
C GLY A 272 18.65 -0.18 33.51
N PHE A 273 17.40 0.11 33.86
CA PHE A 273 16.34 -0.90 33.94
C PHE A 273 16.23 -1.71 32.64
N TYR A 274 16.20 -1.05 31.47
CA TYR A 274 15.96 -1.72 30.19
C TYR A 274 16.87 -2.94 29.95
N ILE A 275 18.19 -2.78 30.15
CA ILE A 275 19.16 -3.85 29.89
C ILE A 275 19.35 -4.76 31.12
N CYS A 276 19.52 -4.18 32.31
CA CYS A 276 19.85 -4.97 33.50
C CYS A 276 18.65 -5.78 33.99
N TRP A 277 17.46 -5.19 34.05
CA TRP A 277 16.24 -5.94 34.41
C TRP A 277 15.90 -6.99 33.34
N GLY A 278 16.05 -6.64 32.06
CA GLY A 278 15.87 -7.57 30.94
C GLY A 278 16.75 -8.83 31.08
N CYS A 279 18.05 -8.66 31.33
CA CYS A 279 18.94 -9.81 31.47
C CYS A 279 18.75 -10.59 32.79
N LEU A 280 18.39 -9.93 33.89
CA LEU A 280 18.25 -10.57 35.21
C LEU A 280 16.92 -11.32 35.38
N VAL A 281 15.83 -10.85 34.74
CA VAL A 281 14.47 -11.35 34.97
C VAL A 281 13.81 -11.85 33.68
N TRP A 282 13.91 -11.10 32.59
CA TRP A 282 13.20 -11.41 31.34
C TRP A 282 13.81 -12.59 30.59
N VAL A 283 15.14 -12.66 30.49
CA VAL A 283 15.83 -13.80 29.85
C VAL A 283 15.54 -15.11 30.58
N PRO A 284 15.72 -15.24 31.91
CA PRO A 284 15.53 -16.51 32.59
C PRO A 284 14.06 -16.99 32.60
N SER A 285 13.09 -16.07 32.50
CA SER A 285 11.67 -16.41 32.48
C SER A 285 11.15 -16.78 31.09
N ILE A 286 11.32 -15.90 30.11
CA ILE A 286 10.68 -16.05 28.79
C ILE A 286 11.49 -16.97 27.87
N TYR A 287 12.82 -16.92 27.91
CA TYR A 287 13.63 -17.75 27.00
C TYR A 287 13.60 -19.23 27.41
N THR A 288 13.26 -19.50 28.66
CA THR A 288 13.14 -20.87 29.20
C THR A 288 11.70 -21.37 29.23
N SER A 289 10.72 -20.56 28.84
CA SER A 289 9.29 -20.89 28.93
C SER A 289 8.87 -22.17 28.19
N PRO A 290 9.45 -22.55 27.02
CA PRO A 290 9.09 -23.81 26.37
C PRO A 290 9.52 -25.03 27.20
N GLY A 291 10.71 -24.95 27.81
CA GLY A 291 11.20 -25.99 28.72
C GLY A 291 10.37 -26.04 30.00
N MET A 292 9.95 -24.90 30.55
CA MET A 292 9.12 -24.84 31.74
C MET A 292 7.77 -25.54 31.55
N TYR A 293 7.14 -25.37 30.38
CA TYR A 293 5.89 -26.04 30.00
C TYR A 293 6.07 -27.55 29.81
N LEU A 294 7.14 -27.97 29.12
CA LEU A 294 7.42 -29.39 28.85
C LEU A 294 7.62 -30.23 30.12
N VAL A 295 7.96 -29.64 31.27
CA VAL A 295 8.11 -30.38 32.54
C VAL A 295 6.82 -31.12 32.90
N ASN A 296 5.68 -30.43 32.82
CA ASN A 296 4.37 -30.99 33.15
C ASN A 296 3.70 -31.69 31.97
N HIS A 297 4.14 -31.41 30.72
CA HIS A 297 3.59 -31.98 29.50
C HIS A 297 4.63 -32.81 28.72
N PRO A 298 4.89 -34.07 29.13
CA PRO A 298 5.81 -34.94 28.41
C PRO A 298 5.23 -35.38 27.06
N VAL A 299 5.82 -34.90 25.96
CA VAL A 299 5.44 -35.27 24.59
C VAL A 299 6.43 -36.28 24.00
N ASN A 300 5.92 -37.41 23.49
CA ASN A 300 6.71 -38.42 22.79
C ASN A 300 6.64 -38.20 21.27
N LEU A 301 7.69 -37.58 20.70
CA LEU A 301 7.77 -37.23 19.27
C LEU A 301 8.13 -38.43 18.37
N GLY A 302 8.74 -39.47 18.94
CA GLY A 302 9.39 -40.55 18.20
C GLY A 302 10.79 -40.16 17.72
N PRO A 303 11.72 -41.14 17.59
CA PRO A 303 13.13 -40.87 17.37
C PRO A 303 13.41 -40.17 16.02
N GLN A 304 12.63 -40.50 14.98
CA GLN A 304 12.82 -39.92 13.65
C GLN A 304 12.54 -38.41 13.63
N LEU A 305 11.44 -37.99 14.26
CA LEU A 305 11.03 -36.59 14.31
C LEU A 305 11.86 -35.79 15.33
N ALA A 306 12.23 -36.40 16.45
CA ALA A 306 13.15 -35.81 17.40
C ALA A 306 14.54 -35.52 16.78
N ILE A 307 15.11 -36.48 16.05
CA ILE A 307 16.41 -36.31 15.37
C ILE A 307 16.32 -35.26 14.25
N SER A 308 15.24 -35.23 13.47
CA SER A 308 15.11 -34.26 12.38
C SER A 308 15.01 -32.81 12.90
N ILE A 309 14.22 -32.58 13.95
CA ILE A 309 14.12 -31.26 14.60
C ILE A 309 15.47 -30.86 15.20
N LEU A 310 16.15 -31.78 15.88
CA LEU A 310 17.46 -31.53 16.48
C LEU A 310 18.50 -31.14 15.42
N ILE A 311 18.59 -31.88 14.32
CA ILE A 311 19.53 -31.58 13.23
C ILE A 311 19.21 -30.23 12.58
N ALA A 312 17.93 -29.95 12.31
CA ALA A 312 17.51 -28.68 11.72
C ALA A 312 17.82 -27.48 12.64
N GLY A 313 17.57 -27.63 13.94
CA GLY A 313 17.89 -26.62 14.95
C GLY A 313 19.40 -26.36 15.06
N ILE A 314 20.22 -27.41 15.14
CA ILE A 314 21.69 -27.28 15.17
C ILE A 314 22.21 -26.62 13.89
N MET A 315 21.66 -26.98 12.74
CA MET A 315 22.03 -26.36 11.46
C MET A 315 21.72 -24.86 11.45
N CYS A 316 20.56 -24.44 11.98
CA CYS A 316 20.23 -23.01 12.11
C CYS A 316 21.22 -22.27 13.02
N ILE A 317 21.56 -22.85 14.18
CA ILE A 317 22.55 -22.27 15.10
C ILE A 317 23.94 -22.15 14.43
N TYR A 318 24.34 -23.15 13.66
CA TYR A 318 25.60 -23.12 12.91
C TYR A 318 25.60 -22.04 11.82
N ILE A 319 24.53 -21.91 11.03
CA ILE A 319 24.41 -20.87 10.00
C ILE A 319 24.47 -19.48 10.64
N ASN A 320 23.78 -19.29 11.77
CA ASN A 320 23.83 -18.04 12.53
C ASN A 320 25.28 -17.70 12.97
N TYR A 321 26.01 -18.68 13.53
CA TYR A 321 27.43 -18.51 13.88
C TYR A 321 28.31 -18.18 12.66
N ASP A 322 28.16 -18.91 11.55
CA ASP A 322 28.98 -18.69 10.36
C ASP A 322 28.73 -17.30 9.75
N CYS A 323 27.49 -16.81 9.78
CA CYS A 323 27.12 -15.48 9.34
C CYS A 323 27.87 -14.39 10.14
N ASP A 324 27.88 -14.49 11.48
CA ASP A 324 28.59 -13.54 12.34
C ASP A 324 30.12 -13.64 12.17
N ARG A 325 30.64 -14.86 12.06
CA ARG A 325 32.07 -15.12 11.82
C ARG A 325 32.54 -14.46 10.51
N GLN A 326 31.79 -14.60 9.42
CA GLN A 326 32.12 -13.98 8.12
C GLN A 326 32.22 -12.46 8.24
N ARG A 327 31.27 -11.81 8.94
CA ARG A 327 31.25 -10.35 9.12
C ARG A 327 32.45 -9.87 9.95
N GLN A 328 32.77 -10.58 11.02
CA GLN A 328 33.90 -10.21 11.89
C GLN A 328 35.25 -10.44 11.22
N GLU A 329 35.44 -11.57 10.55
CA GLU A 329 36.69 -11.88 9.85
C GLU A 329 36.94 -10.88 8.71
N PHE A 330 35.88 -10.50 8.00
CA PHE A 330 35.93 -9.45 6.98
C PHE A 330 36.36 -8.09 7.56
N ARG A 331 35.86 -7.71 8.74
CA ARG A 331 36.25 -6.48 9.44
C ARG A 331 37.69 -6.55 9.97
N ARG A 332 38.08 -7.69 10.55
CA ARG A 332 39.41 -7.92 11.12
C ARG A 332 40.51 -7.88 10.05
N THR A 333 40.23 -8.44 8.87
CA THR A 333 41.18 -8.52 7.75
C THR A 333 41.11 -7.31 6.80
N ASN A 334 40.28 -6.29 7.11
CA ASN A 334 39.98 -5.17 6.22
C ASN A 334 39.63 -5.63 4.78
N GLY A 335 38.83 -6.70 4.68
CA GLY A 335 38.33 -7.25 3.43
C GLY A 335 39.37 -8.00 2.58
N LYS A 336 40.37 -8.63 3.22
CA LYS A 336 41.33 -9.56 2.60
C LYS A 336 41.02 -11.05 2.87
N SER A 337 39.95 -11.36 3.61
CA SER A 337 39.49 -12.73 3.88
C SER A 337 38.82 -13.36 2.66
N LEU A 338 38.70 -14.69 2.62
CA LEU A 338 37.87 -15.41 1.63
C LEU A 338 36.48 -15.69 2.24
N VAL A 339 35.42 -15.54 1.44
CA VAL A 339 34.03 -15.89 1.81
C VAL A 339 33.55 -16.97 0.83
N TRP A 340 33.22 -18.16 1.35
CA TRP A 340 32.92 -19.37 0.56
C TRP A 340 33.99 -19.66 -0.53
N GLY A 341 35.26 -19.55 -0.17
CA GLY A 341 36.39 -19.83 -1.08
C GLY A 341 36.64 -18.78 -2.16
N LYS A 342 35.87 -17.68 -2.21
CA LYS A 342 36.03 -16.58 -3.17
C LYS A 342 36.36 -15.27 -2.47
N ALA A 343 36.99 -14.34 -3.20
CA ALA A 343 37.23 -12.99 -2.69
C ALA A 343 35.89 -12.27 -2.45
N PRO A 344 35.67 -11.65 -1.27
CA PRO A 344 34.40 -11.05 -0.90
C PRO A 344 34.10 -9.81 -1.73
N SER A 345 32.86 -9.70 -2.21
CA SER A 345 32.38 -8.49 -2.85
C SER A 345 32.12 -7.43 -1.78
N LYS A 346 32.76 -6.27 -1.91
CA LYS A 346 32.71 -5.20 -0.90
C LYS A 346 32.40 -3.83 -1.50
N ILE A 347 31.70 -3.00 -0.72
CA ILE A 347 31.50 -1.57 -1.02
C ILE A 347 32.39 -0.76 -0.08
N VAL A 348 33.19 0.14 -0.63
CA VAL A 348 34.01 1.08 0.14
C VAL A 348 33.19 2.34 0.38
N ALA A 349 32.76 2.56 1.62
CA ALA A 349 31.96 3.70 2.01
C ALA A 349 32.82 4.72 2.77
N SER A 350 32.91 5.95 2.28
CA SER A 350 33.48 7.07 3.02
C SER A 350 32.38 7.78 3.82
N TYR A 351 32.66 8.12 5.07
CA TYR A 351 31.77 8.91 5.92
C TYR A 351 32.55 9.91 6.75
N THR A 352 31.94 11.06 7.01
CA THR A 352 32.52 12.15 7.80
C THR A 352 32.07 11.99 9.25
N THR A 353 33.02 11.97 10.18
CA THR A 353 32.73 11.84 11.62
C THR A 353 32.26 13.20 12.17
N THR A 354 31.58 13.23 13.33
CA THR A 354 31.18 14.47 14.04
C THR A 354 32.33 15.44 14.36
N LYS A 355 33.59 14.99 14.26
CA LYS A 355 34.81 15.81 14.41
C LYS A 355 35.38 16.34 13.08
N GLY A 356 34.69 16.14 11.95
CA GLY A 356 35.15 16.56 10.62
C GLY A 356 36.13 15.62 9.91
N GLU A 357 36.57 14.54 10.54
CA GLU A 357 37.48 13.55 9.95
C GLU A 357 36.77 12.62 8.95
N THR A 358 37.33 12.45 7.75
CA THR A 358 36.87 11.49 6.74
C THR A 358 37.41 10.09 7.05
N LYS A 359 36.51 9.14 7.33
CA LYS A 359 36.87 7.73 7.59
C LYS A 359 36.26 6.82 6.52
N THR A 360 37.02 5.83 6.08
CA THR A 360 36.57 4.80 5.15
C THR A 360 36.16 3.54 5.91
N SER A 361 35.03 2.94 5.53
CA SER A 361 34.47 1.71 6.10
C SER A 361 34.09 0.76 4.96
N LEU A 362 34.29 -0.53 5.18
CA LEU A 362 33.97 -1.57 4.21
C LEU A 362 32.62 -2.21 4.55
N LEU A 363 31.74 -2.36 3.55
CA LEU A 363 30.47 -3.08 3.67
C LEU A 363 30.56 -4.41 2.88
N LEU A 364 30.20 -5.52 3.53
CA LEU A 364 30.26 -6.87 2.97
C LEU A 364 28.99 -7.20 2.18
N THR A 365 29.11 -7.54 0.90
CA THR A 365 27.97 -7.82 -0.01
C THR A 365 27.97 -9.23 -0.59
N SER A 366 28.65 -10.17 0.06
CA SER A 366 28.82 -11.57 -0.39
C SER A 366 28.71 -12.55 0.78
N GLY A 367 28.48 -13.83 0.49
CA GLY A 367 28.19 -14.84 1.51
C GLY A 367 26.75 -14.75 2.00
N TRP A 368 26.50 -15.12 3.26
CA TRP A 368 25.17 -15.02 3.88
C TRP A 368 24.62 -13.60 3.85
N TRP A 369 25.50 -12.60 4.00
CA TRP A 369 25.17 -11.18 3.95
C TRP A 369 24.73 -10.69 2.58
N GLY A 370 25.04 -11.43 1.50
CA GLY A 370 24.56 -11.13 0.15
C GLY A 370 23.16 -11.68 -0.16
N LEU A 371 22.69 -12.70 0.57
CA LEU A 371 21.37 -13.30 0.39
C LEU A 371 20.24 -12.46 1.00
N SER A 372 20.48 -11.89 2.17
CA SER A 372 19.55 -10.95 2.81
C SER A 372 20.29 -9.96 3.69
N ARG A 373 19.67 -8.81 3.89
CA ARG A 373 20.13 -7.82 4.88
C ARG A 373 19.93 -8.40 6.27
N HIS A 374 20.94 -8.26 7.13
CA HIS A 374 20.93 -8.79 8.50
C HIS A 374 20.53 -10.27 8.56
N PHE A 375 21.07 -11.08 7.64
CA PHE A 375 20.68 -12.48 7.49
C PHE A 375 20.81 -13.29 8.78
N HIS A 376 21.73 -12.94 9.69
CA HIS A 376 21.92 -13.62 10.97
C HIS A 376 20.66 -13.67 11.84
N TYR A 377 19.73 -12.72 11.71
CA TYR A 377 18.46 -12.74 12.47
C TYR A 377 17.49 -13.85 12.00
N VAL A 378 17.53 -14.24 10.73
CA VAL A 378 16.64 -15.29 10.19
C VAL A 378 16.89 -16.67 10.82
N PRO A 379 18.12 -17.24 10.79
CA PRO A 379 18.41 -18.50 11.44
C PRO A 379 18.28 -18.43 12.96
N GLU A 380 18.36 -17.25 13.58
CA GLU A 380 18.09 -17.07 15.01
C GLU A 380 16.61 -17.26 15.35
N ILE A 381 15.71 -16.65 14.56
CA ILE A 381 14.25 -16.88 14.66
C ILE A 381 13.90 -18.34 14.37
N MET A 382 14.55 -18.95 13.38
CA MET A 382 14.34 -20.37 13.06
C MET A 382 14.85 -21.31 14.15
N ALA A 383 15.99 -21.02 14.78
CA ALA A 383 16.46 -21.79 15.92
C ALA A 383 15.45 -21.73 17.07
N ALA A 384 14.93 -20.52 17.38
CA ALA A 384 13.86 -20.33 18.35
C ALA A 384 12.61 -21.16 18.06
N PHE A 385 12.19 -21.20 16.80
CA PHE A 385 11.10 -22.06 16.37
C PHE A 385 11.41 -23.54 16.66
N PHE A 386 12.56 -24.07 16.21
CA PHE A 386 12.86 -25.49 16.32
C PHE A 386 12.97 -26.02 17.76
N TRP A 387 13.35 -25.21 18.75
CA TRP A 387 13.29 -25.64 20.15
C TRP A 387 11.93 -25.41 20.83
N THR A 388 11.04 -24.60 20.26
CA THR A 388 9.65 -24.46 20.73
C THR A 388 8.70 -25.52 20.17
N VAL A 389 8.92 -25.98 18.93
CA VAL A 389 8.10 -27.01 18.24
C VAL A 389 7.89 -28.31 19.03
N PRO A 390 8.85 -28.81 19.84
CA PRO A 390 8.63 -29.97 20.69
C PRO A 390 7.45 -29.87 21.66
N ALA A 391 6.96 -28.65 21.96
CA ALA A 391 5.77 -28.41 22.78
C ALA A 391 4.44 -28.64 22.04
N LEU A 392 4.48 -28.90 20.72
CA LEU A 392 3.31 -29.01 19.83
C LEU A 392 2.41 -27.76 19.84
N PHE A 393 1.36 -27.75 19.03
CA PHE A 393 0.50 -26.59 18.81
C PHE A 393 -0.76 -26.56 19.68
N ASP A 394 -0.82 -27.36 20.74
CA ASP A 394 -2.02 -27.47 21.60
C ASP A 394 -2.29 -26.19 22.39
N ASN A 395 -1.22 -25.51 22.82
CA ASN A 395 -1.29 -24.25 23.54
C ASN A 395 -0.40 -23.20 22.88
N PHE A 396 -0.89 -21.96 22.78
CA PHE A 396 -0.16 -20.86 22.14
C PHE A 396 1.02 -20.35 22.98
N LEU A 397 0.89 -20.43 24.31
CA LEU A 397 1.77 -19.72 25.23
C LEU A 397 3.26 -20.13 25.11
N PRO A 398 3.63 -21.41 24.86
CA PRO A 398 5.04 -21.78 24.65
C PRO A 398 5.69 -21.09 23.46
N TYR A 399 4.92 -20.70 22.45
CA TYR A 399 5.39 -19.93 21.29
C TYR A 399 5.54 -18.43 21.56
N PHE A 400 5.16 -17.95 22.74
CA PHE A 400 5.34 -16.55 23.12
C PHE A 400 6.80 -16.09 22.94
N TYR A 401 7.76 -16.94 23.32
CA TYR A 401 9.18 -16.67 23.10
C TYR A 401 9.53 -16.43 21.63
N PHE A 402 9.07 -17.30 20.73
CA PHE A 402 9.29 -17.18 19.29
C PHE A 402 8.68 -15.89 18.72
N VAL A 403 7.44 -15.56 19.12
CA VAL A 403 6.75 -14.34 18.70
C VAL A 403 7.47 -13.10 19.22
N PHE A 404 7.83 -13.08 20.51
CA PHE A 404 8.58 -11.99 21.13
C PHE A 404 9.93 -11.76 20.43
N LEU A 405 10.69 -12.82 20.18
CA LEU A 405 12.00 -12.73 19.54
C LEU A 405 11.87 -12.20 18.10
N THR A 406 10.83 -12.62 17.37
CA THR A 406 10.56 -12.14 16.01
C THR A 406 10.30 -10.64 15.99
N ILE A 407 9.46 -10.13 16.90
CA ILE A 407 9.17 -8.70 17.02
C ILE A 407 10.45 -7.92 17.39
N LEU A 408 11.20 -8.41 18.38
CA LEU A 408 12.42 -7.76 18.86
C LEU A 408 13.49 -7.67 17.76
N LEU A 409 13.72 -8.75 17.01
CA LEU A 409 14.73 -8.77 15.95
C LEU A 409 14.31 -7.95 14.73
N PHE A 410 13.01 -7.85 14.44
CA PHE A 410 12.50 -6.98 13.39
C PHE A 410 12.69 -5.50 13.74
N ASP A 411 12.33 -5.09 14.96
CA ASP A 411 12.59 -3.74 15.45
C ASP A 411 14.10 -3.43 15.46
N ARG A 412 14.92 -4.40 15.88
CA ARG A 412 16.38 -4.26 15.88
C ARG A 412 16.95 -4.10 14.47
N ALA A 413 16.47 -4.88 13.50
CA ALA A 413 16.86 -4.76 12.10
C ALA A 413 16.50 -3.38 11.53
N LYS A 414 15.33 -2.84 11.89
CA LYS A 414 14.91 -1.48 11.50
C LYS A 414 15.84 -0.41 12.09
N ARG A 415 16.14 -0.48 13.39
CA ARG A 415 17.06 0.47 14.05
C ARG A 415 18.47 0.42 13.46
N ASP A 416 18.96 -0.78 13.12
CA ASP A 416 20.26 -0.94 12.46
C ASP A 416 20.25 -0.36 11.03
N ASP A 417 19.16 -0.53 10.29
CA ASP A 417 18.97 0.05 8.95
C ASP A 417 18.95 1.58 8.99
N ASP A 418 18.22 2.17 9.93
CA ASP A 418 18.15 3.63 10.11
C ASP A 418 19.52 4.19 10.47
N ARG A 419 20.26 3.53 11.37
CA ARG A 419 21.63 3.94 11.72
C ARG A 419 22.58 3.84 10.55
N CYS A 420 22.54 2.74 9.79
CA CYS A 420 23.39 2.56 8.61
C CYS A 420 23.06 3.58 7.52
N ARG A 421 21.77 3.95 7.37
CA ARG A 421 21.30 5.02 6.48
C ARG A 421 21.85 6.37 6.90
N SER A 422 21.75 6.73 8.18
CA SER A 422 22.31 7.99 8.70
C SER A 422 23.83 8.05 8.59
N LYS A 423 24.53 6.93 8.79
CA LYS A 423 26.00 6.88 8.78
C LYS A 423 26.61 6.84 7.37
N TYR A 424 26.05 6.03 6.47
CA TYR A 424 26.67 5.73 5.17
C TYR A 424 25.94 6.37 3.98
N GLY A 425 24.75 6.96 4.18
CA GLY A 425 24.03 7.75 3.19
C GLY A 425 23.91 7.08 1.82
N LYS A 426 24.51 7.68 0.79
CA LYS A 426 24.51 7.18 -0.59
C LYS A 426 25.08 5.76 -0.71
N TYR A 427 26.10 5.40 0.06
CA TYR A 427 26.68 4.05 0.03
C TYR A 427 25.75 2.99 0.62
N TRP A 428 24.91 3.36 1.59
CA TRP A 428 23.88 2.47 2.11
C TRP A 428 22.76 2.22 1.08
N LYS A 429 22.35 3.26 0.34
CA LYS A 429 21.40 3.09 -0.76
C LYS A 429 21.93 2.10 -1.82
N THR A 430 23.20 2.25 -2.23
CA THR A 430 23.87 1.30 -3.14
C THR A 430 23.90 -0.12 -2.58
N TYR A 431 24.16 -0.26 -1.27
CA TYR A 431 24.09 -1.55 -0.59
C TYR A 431 22.67 -2.15 -0.67
N CYS A 432 21.63 -1.37 -0.36
CA CYS A 432 20.24 -1.82 -0.43
C CYS A 432 19.82 -2.25 -1.85
N THR A 433 20.18 -1.48 -2.88
CA THR A 433 19.87 -1.80 -4.28
C THR A 433 20.46 -3.15 -4.68
N LYS A 434 21.69 -3.45 -4.24
CA LYS A 434 22.38 -4.71 -4.57
C LYS A 434 21.68 -5.95 -3.99
N HIS A 435 21.04 -5.84 -2.82
CA HIS A 435 20.30 -6.93 -2.19
C HIS A 435 18.87 -7.09 -2.73
N ARG A 436 18.35 -6.07 -3.42
CA ARG A 436 17.05 -6.14 -4.11
C ARG A 436 17.08 -7.00 -5.37
N ILE A 437 18.29 -7.24 -5.90
CA ILE A 437 18.56 -7.95 -7.17
C ILE A 437 19.02 -9.41 -6.92
N GLY A 438 19.25 -9.80 -5.66
CA GLY A 438 19.91 -11.07 -5.29
C GLY A 438 18.97 -12.22 -4.95
N THR A 439 18.24 -12.76 -5.93
CA THR A 439 17.73 -14.16 -5.87
C THR A 439 18.34 -14.91 -7.06
N PRO A 440 18.88 -16.14 -6.89
CA PRO A 440 19.60 -16.83 -7.96
C PRO A 440 18.62 -17.49 -8.92
N LEU A 441 17.99 -16.72 -9.78
CA LEU A 441 17.32 -17.22 -10.98
C LEU A 441 17.54 -16.20 -12.09
N LYS A 442 18.33 -16.64 -13.08
CA LYS A 442 18.69 -15.98 -14.35
C LYS A 442 19.85 -14.99 -14.30
N ALA A 443 21.03 -15.56 -14.54
CA ALA A 443 22.06 -14.92 -15.35
C ALA A 443 21.52 -14.75 -16.77
N ASN A 444 21.14 -13.52 -17.11
CA ASN A 444 21.03 -12.93 -18.46
C ASN A 444 20.10 -11.74 -18.32
N LEU A 445 20.68 -10.56 -18.10
CA LEU A 445 20.15 -9.25 -18.48
C LEU A 445 21.17 -8.21 -17.96
N GLN A 446 22.01 -7.75 -18.87
CA GLN A 446 22.87 -6.59 -18.64
C GLN A 446 22.01 -5.32 -18.63
N GLN A 447 22.05 -4.63 -17.49
CA GLN A 447 22.52 -3.24 -17.41
C GLN A 447 21.65 -2.14 -18.07
N GLN A 448 20.60 -1.71 -17.37
CA GLN A 448 20.11 -0.32 -17.38
C GLN A 448 19.24 -0.03 -16.15
N ASP A 449 19.12 1.26 -15.80
CA ASP A 449 18.36 1.88 -14.70
C ASP A 449 19.07 2.06 -13.33
N LYS A 450 19.73 3.21 -13.22
CA LYS A 450 19.93 3.94 -11.96
C LYS A 450 19.40 5.36 -12.14
N ASP A 451 18.26 5.66 -11.52
CA ASP A 451 18.01 6.84 -10.66
C ASP A 451 16.51 7.19 -10.58
N THR A 452 15.78 6.42 -9.77
CA THR A 452 14.50 6.80 -9.14
C THR A 452 14.28 5.90 -7.93
N LEU A 453 14.33 6.44 -6.70
CA LEU A 453 13.65 5.92 -5.49
C LEU A 453 14.02 6.77 -4.27
N ILE A 454 13.14 7.70 -3.93
CA ILE A 454 13.00 8.23 -2.57
C ILE A 454 11.55 7.99 -2.13
N ARG A 455 11.31 6.81 -1.56
CA ARG A 455 10.47 6.48 -0.39
C ARG A 455 10.19 4.96 -0.38
N ASP A 456 10.45 4.36 0.78
CA ASP A 456 10.56 2.91 0.99
C ASP A 456 9.20 2.19 1.02
N PRO A 457 9.02 1.04 0.32
CA PRO A 457 7.93 0.07 0.57
C PRO A 457 8.31 -0.95 1.68
N PRO A 458 7.34 -1.73 2.21
CA PRO A 458 7.59 -2.67 3.31
C PRO A 458 8.56 -3.79 2.91
N TYR A 459 9.33 -4.24 3.92
CA TYR A 459 10.43 -5.19 3.82
C TYR A 459 10.07 -6.48 3.06
N PRO A 460 10.93 -6.99 2.16
CA PRO A 460 10.74 -8.31 1.58
C PRO A 460 11.04 -9.38 2.64
N THR A 461 10.01 -10.06 3.10
CA THR A 461 10.15 -11.35 3.79
C THR A 461 10.72 -12.36 2.81
N SER A 462 11.72 -13.12 3.24
CA SER A 462 12.32 -14.19 2.41
C SER A 462 11.23 -15.20 1.99
N PRO A 463 11.30 -15.77 0.78
CA PRO A 463 10.33 -16.75 0.30
C PRO A 463 10.25 -18.00 1.19
N LEU A 464 11.28 -18.27 1.99
CA LEU A 464 11.33 -19.33 3.00
C LEU A 464 10.37 -19.07 4.17
N LEU A 465 10.22 -17.81 4.60
CA LEU A 465 9.26 -17.42 5.65
C LEU A 465 7.81 -17.55 5.15
N THR A 466 7.57 -17.18 3.88
CA THR A 466 6.26 -17.28 3.22
C THR A 466 5.87 -18.75 2.97
N LEU A 467 6.83 -19.61 2.62
CA LEU A 467 6.63 -21.06 2.46
C LEU A 467 6.29 -21.76 3.78
N LEU A 468 6.85 -21.28 4.91
CA LEU A 468 6.56 -21.78 6.25
C LEU A 468 5.20 -21.30 6.79
N PHE A 469 4.80 -20.06 6.50
CA PHE A 469 3.43 -19.59 6.78
C PHE A 469 2.37 -20.34 5.98
N SER A 470 2.69 -20.84 4.77
CA SER A 470 1.80 -21.71 3.99
C SER A 470 1.76 -23.18 4.45
N LEU A 471 2.67 -23.58 5.35
CA LEU A 471 2.71 -24.94 5.94
C LEU A 471 2.02 -25.02 7.31
N LEU A 472 1.53 -23.90 7.85
CA LEU A 472 0.58 -23.91 8.97
C LEU A 472 -0.82 -24.26 8.41
N PRO A 473 -1.46 -25.36 8.82
CA PRO A 473 -2.82 -25.65 8.40
C PRO A 473 -3.75 -24.56 8.94
N ALA A 474 -4.33 -23.78 8.03
CA ALA A 474 -5.30 -22.72 8.29
C ALA A 474 -6.72 -23.28 8.63
N TYR A 475 -6.81 -24.38 9.38
CA TYR A 475 -8.06 -24.91 9.88
C TYR A 475 -7.98 -25.13 11.38
N THR A 476 -8.95 -24.56 12.11
CA THR A 476 -9.22 -24.62 13.57
C THR A 476 -8.78 -23.43 14.44
N PHE A 477 -9.16 -22.20 14.10
CA PHE A 477 -9.31 -21.12 15.09
C PHE A 477 -10.46 -20.17 14.72
N LEU A 478 -11.69 -20.69 14.86
CA LEU A 478 -12.99 -19.98 14.98
C LEU A 478 -14.08 -21.06 14.86
N PRO A 479 -14.43 -21.77 15.96
CA PRO A 479 -15.68 -21.43 16.65
C PRO A 479 -15.68 -21.82 18.14
N LEU A 480 -15.64 -20.86 19.08
CA LEU A 480 -15.98 -21.17 20.48
C LEU A 480 -16.57 -19.98 21.28
N ILE A 481 -17.22 -19.03 20.59
CA ILE A 481 -18.00 -17.94 21.23
C ILE A 481 -19.40 -17.86 20.57
N SER A 482 -19.98 -19.02 20.19
CA SER A 482 -21.35 -19.06 19.65
C SER A 482 -22.22 -20.23 20.12
N SER A 483 -21.79 -21.03 21.11
CA SER A 483 -22.56 -22.20 21.58
C SER A 483 -22.97 -22.21 23.06
N LEU A 484 -22.79 -21.12 23.81
CA LEU A 484 -23.08 -21.09 25.26
C LEU A 484 -24.31 -20.26 25.69
N ASN A 485 -25.34 -20.15 24.84
CA ASN A 485 -26.60 -19.53 25.28
C ASN A 485 -27.88 -20.17 24.71
N ARG A 486 -27.89 -21.51 24.57
CA ARG A 486 -29.09 -22.30 24.32
C ARG A 486 -29.05 -23.58 25.15
N GLN A 487 -29.62 -23.51 26.36
CA GLN A 487 -30.34 -24.58 27.06
C GLN A 487 -30.27 -24.30 28.57
N TYR A 488 -31.22 -23.52 29.10
CA TYR A 488 -31.79 -23.68 30.43
C TYR A 488 -33.03 -22.78 30.53
N CYS A 489 -34.19 -23.37 30.30
CA CYS A 489 -35.40 -23.25 31.15
C CYS A 489 -36.65 -23.53 30.32
N SER A 490 -37.21 -24.69 30.66
CA SER A 490 -38.54 -25.20 30.36
C SER A 490 -39.67 -24.26 30.82
N ASN A 491 -40.75 -24.25 30.03
CA ASN A 491 -42.13 -23.83 30.36
C ASN A 491 -42.61 -24.35 31.75
N PRO A 492 -43.59 -23.73 32.44
CA PRO A 492 -44.95 -23.51 31.90
C PRO A 492 -45.77 -22.29 32.42
N ASN A 493 -46.81 -21.94 31.64
CA ASN A 493 -48.13 -21.34 31.98
C ASN A 493 -48.29 -20.52 33.28
N SER A 494 -48.73 -19.25 33.14
CA SER A 494 -49.92 -18.74 33.85
C SER A 494 -50.45 -17.44 33.23
N SER A 495 -51.77 -17.35 33.26
CA SER A 495 -52.66 -16.25 32.89
C SER A 495 -52.30 -14.89 33.53
N HIS A 496 -52.50 -13.79 32.80
CA HIS A 496 -53.46 -12.75 33.20
C HIS A 496 -53.78 -11.78 32.06
N ARG A 497 -55.07 -11.75 31.70
CA ARG A 497 -55.72 -10.65 30.96
C ARG A 497 -55.57 -9.35 31.75
N ILE A 498 -55.18 -8.26 31.09
CA ILE A 498 -55.69 -6.93 31.42
C ILE A 498 -56.08 -6.25 30.10
N SER A 499 -57.38 -6.30 29.83
CA SER A 499 -58.07 -5.47 28.86
C SER A 499 -58.12 -4.03 29.38
N VAL A 500 -57.66 -3.06 28.58
CA VAL A 500 -58.05 -1.66 28.74
C VAL A 500 -58.72 -1.23 27.44
N ASN A 501 -60.05 -1.22 27.48
CA ASN A 501 -60.91 -0.59 26.48
C ASN A 501 -61.00 0.91 26.78
N MET A 502 -60.90 1.75 25.74
CA MET A 502 -61.76 2.93 25.45
C MET A 502 -61.14 3.79 24.33
N PRO A 503 -61.92 4.58 23.56
CA PRO A 503 -63.10 4.22 22.79
C PRO A 503 -62.98 4.68 21.32
N SER A 504 -63.80 4.09 20.45
CA SER A 504 -63.94 4.45 19.04
C SER A 504 -64.47 5.87 18.84
N ALA A 505 -63.91 6.61 17.89
CA ALA A 505 -64.66 7.63 17.16
C ALA A 505 -64.10 7.80 15.74
N TYR A 506 -65.03 7.71 14.78
CA TYR A 506 -64.96 8.09 13.35
C TYR A 506 -64.49 7.07 12.30
N GLY A 507 -65.50 6.51 11.60
CA GLY A 507 -65.49 6.48 10.13
C GLY A 507 -65.31 5.13 9.46
N ALA A 508 -66.28 4.22 9.58
CA ALA A 508 -66.29 2.95 8.85
C ALA A 508 -66.35 3.14 7.32
N ARG A 509 -65.25 2.87 6.62
CA ARG A 509 -65.28 2.30 5.26
C ARG A 509 -65.22 0.79 5.41
N LEU A 510 -66.14 0.06 4.77
CA LEU A 510 -66.10 -1.39 4.68
C LEU A 510 -64.81 -1.81 3.94
N THR A 511 -63.86 -2.39 4.67
CA THR A 511 -62.62 -2.97 4.14
C THR A 511 -62.93 -4.31 3.46
N THR A 512 -62.59 -4.44 2.18
CA THR A 512 -62.62 -5.71 1.45
C THR A 512 -61.49 -6.63 1.93
N PHE A 513 -61.62 -7.95 1.72
CA PHE A 513 -60.58 -8.93 2.11
C PHE A 513 -59.19 -8.61 1.50
N GLU A 514 -59.12 -7.99 0.31
CA GLU A 514 -57.86 -7.55 -0.30
C GLU A 514 -57.20 -6.36 0.41
N ASP A 515 -57.97 -5.49 1.07
CA ASP A 515 -57.41 -4.37 1.85
C ASP A 515 -56.85 -4.84 3.20
N SER A 516 -57.37 -5.94 3.75
CA SER A 516 -56.86 -6.54 4.99
C SER A 516 -55.48 -7.21 4.85
N GLU A 517 -55.15 -7.75 3.67
CA GLU A 517 -53.79 -8.26 3.39
C GLU A 517 -52.78 -7.09 3.28
N LYS A 518 -53.16 -5.98 2.65
CA LYS A 518 -52.34 -4.76 2.57
C LYS A 518 -52.11 -4.08 3.92
N GLU A 519 -53.11 -4.09 4.81
CA GLU A 519 -52.94 -3.56 6.18
C GLU A 519 -51.97 -4.41 7.02
N SER A 520 -51.93 -5.73 6.81
CA SER A 520 -50.98 -6.62 7.51
C SER A 520 -49.52 -6.44 7.04
N GLU A 521 -49.30 -5.80 5.90
CA GLU A 521 -47.98 -5.56 5.31
C GLU A 521 -47.40 -4.17 5.59
N CYS A 522 -48.17 -3.31 6.25
CA CYS A 522 -47.81 -1.93 6.59
C CYS A 522 -47.11 -1.83 7.95
N GLY A 523 -45.93 -1.23 7.96
CA GLY A 523 -45.34 -0.67 9.18
C GLY A 523 -45.80 0.76 9.44
N TYR A 524 -45.42 1.31 10.59
CA TYR A 524 -45.76 2.68 10.99
C TYR A 524 -44.54 3.45 11.47
N VAL A 525 -44.40 4.70 11.02
CA VAL A 525 -43.30 5.57 11.41
C VAL A 525 -43.34 5.84 12.92
N ARG A 526 -42.31 5.42 13.63
CA ARG A 526 -42.12 5.68 15.06
C ARG A 526 -41.34 6.98 15.32
N LYS A 527 -40.29 7.22 14.54
CA LYS A 527 -39.35 8.33 14.73
C LYS A 527 -38.78 8.80 13.40
N VAL A 528 -38.69 10.11 13.21
CA VAL A 528 -38.02 10.75 12.06
C VAL A 528 -36.85 11.58 12.58
N SER A 529 -35.66 11.39 12.01
CA SER A 529 -34.43 12.11 12.40
C SER A 529 -33.58 12.43 11.17
N GLY A 530 -33.89 13.55 10.51
CA GLY A 530 -33.28 13.90 9.23
C GLY A 530 -33.67 12.86 8.16
N PRO A 531 -32.73 12.33 7.36
CA PRO A 531 -33.04 11.35 6.31
C PRO A 531 -33.32 9.93 6.85
N VAL A 532 -33.11 9.70 8.15
CA VAL A 532 -33.32 8.38 8.79
C VAL A 532 -34.69 8.36 9.46
N VAL A 533 -35.50 7.36 9.11
CA VAL A 533 -36.82 7.10 9.64
C VAL A 533 -36.81 5.72 10.31
N ILE A 534 -37.38 5.60 11.51
CA ILE A 534 -37.55 4.32 12.20
C ILE A 534 -39.02 3.98 12.16
N ALA A 535 -39.36 2.79 11.67
CA ALA A 535 -40.73 2.28 11.62
C ALA A 535 -40.87 0.99 12.44
N ASP A 536 -41.97 0.87 13.17
CA ASP A 536 -42.37 -0.34 13.91
C ASP A 536 -43.41 -1.14 13.09
N GLY A 537 -43.66 -2.41 13.43
CA GLY A 537 -44.56 -3.27 12.66
C GLY A 537 -43.95 -3.75 11.33
N MET A 538 -42.64 -3.90 11.28
CA MET A 538 -41.89 -4.25 10.06
C MET A 538 -41.41 -5.72 10.05
N ALA A 539 -42.01 -6.59 10.87
CA ALA A 539 -41.72 -8.03 10.87
C ALA A 539 -41.83 -8.65 9.46
N GLY A 540 -40.76 -9.32 9.03
CA GLY A 540 -40.65 -9.93 7.70
C GLY A 540 -40.09 -9.01 6.62
N ALA A 541 -39.67 -7.78 6.95
CA ALA A 541 -38.90 -6.94 6.05
C ALA A 541 -37.45 -7.43 5.91
N ALA A 542 -36.87 -7.29 4.72
CA ALA A 542 -35.49 -7.66 4.43
C ALA A 542 -34.53 -6.46 4.50
N MET A 543 -33.25 -6.74 4.77
CA MET A 543 -32.20 -5.71 4.69
C MET A 543 -32.01 -5.27 3.23
N TYR A 544 -31.84 -3.96 3.00
CA TYR A 544 -31.78 -3.31 1.70
C TYR A 544 -33.06 -3.40 0.86
N GLU A 545 -34.19 -3.74 1.47
CA GLU A 545 -35.49 -3.71 0.83
C GLU A 545 -35.95 -2.25 0.62
N LEU A 546 -36.56 -1.98 -0.55
CA LEU A 546 -37.16 -0.70 -0.85
C LEU A 546 -38.55 -0.60 -0.20
N VAL A 547 -38.87 0.57 0.32
CA VAL A 547 -40.14 0.85 1.01
C VAL A 547 -40.72 2.18 0.53
N ARG A 548 -42.02 2.37 0.71
CA ARG A 548 -42.71 3.65 0.49
C ARG A 548 -43.15 4.20 1.84
N VAL A 549 -42.60 5.36 2.21
CA VAL A 549 -42.77 5.98 3.53
C VAL A 549 -43.72 7.17 3.43
N GLY A 550 -44.71 7.23 4.32
CA GLY A 550 -45.65 8.34 4.42
C GLY A 550 -46.76 8.31 3.39
N HIS A 551 -47.71 9.23 3.57
CA HIS A 551 -48.84 9.41 2.64
C HIS A 551 -48.38 9.83 1.23
N ASP A 552 -47.25 10.53 1.14
CA ASP A 552 -46.61 10.93 -0.12
C ASP A 552 -45.87 9.78 -0.81
N ASN A 553 -45.79 8.58 -0.21
CA ASN A 553 -45.11 7.41 -0.75
C ASN A 553 -43.63 7.67 -1.13
N LEU A 554 -42.92 8.36 -0.23
CA LEU A 554 -41.50 8.68 -0.39
C LEU A 554 -40.68 7.38 -0.48
N ILE A 555 -39.71 7.35 -1.38
CA ILE A 555 -38.88 6.15 -1.58
C ILE A 555 -37.84 6.06 -0.46
N GLY A 556 -37.79 4.93 0.23
CA GLY A 556 -36.75 4.64 1.23
C GLY A 556 -36.17 3.23 1.07
N GLU A 557 -35.04 2.98 1.73
CA GLU A 557 -34.39 1.67 1.79
C GLU A 557 -34.10 1.28 3.24
N ILE A 558 -34.38 0.03 3.60
CA ILE A 558 -34.11 -0.50 4.94
C ILE A 558 -32.62 -0.77 5.11
N ILE A 559 -32.02 -0.22 6.15
CA ILE A 559 -30.57 -0.32 6.42
C ILE A 559 -30.24 -1.07 7.72
N ARG A 560 -31.15 -1.11 8.68
CA ARG A 560 -31.00 -1.86 9.95
C ARG A 560 -32.33 -2.46 10.37
N LEU A 561 -32.30 -3.66 10.93
CA LEU A 561 -33.45 -4.36 11.48
C LEU A 561 -33.15 -4.70 12.95
N GLU A 562 -34.03 -4.30 13.86
CA GLU A 562 -33.93 -4.56 15.30
C GLU A 562 -35.27 -5.11 15.81
N GLY A 563 -35.40 -6.44 15.86
CA GLY A 563 -36.66 -7.08 16.22
C GLY A 563 -37.74 -6.77 15.18
N ASP A 564 -38.80 -6.07 15.61
CA ASP A 564 -39.92 -5.62 14.76
C ASP A 564 -39.74 -4.19 14.23
N SER A 565 -38.68 -3.49 14.65
CA SER A 565 -38.37 -2.14 14.20
C SER A 565 -37.39 -2.16 13.03
N ALA A 566 -37.66 -1.39 11.99
CA ALA A 566 -36.76 -1.17 10.85
C ALA A 566 -36.26 0.28 10.83
N THR A 567 -34.95 0.45 10.66
CA THR A 567 -34.33 1.75 10.35
C THR A 567 -34.23 1.89 8.84
N ILE A 568 -34.82 2.96 8.33
CA ILE A 568 -35.07 3.23 6.91
C ILE A 568 -34.36 4.52 6.55
N GLN A 569 -33.60 4.48 5.46
CA GLN A 569 -32.99 5.65 4.86
C GLN A 569 -33.88 6.14 3.71
N VAL A 570 -34.41 7.36 3.82
CA VAL A 570 -35.29 7.94 2.81
C VAL A 570 -34.43 8.65 1.75
N TYR A 571 -34.72 8.37 0.48
CA TYR A 571 -34.04 8.94 -0.69
C TYR A 571 -34.55 10.33 -1.09
N GLU A 572 -35.59 10.79 -0.40
CA GLU A 572 -36.25 12.09 -0.57
C GLU A 572 -36.19 12.91 0.72
N GLU A 573 -36.63 14.16 0.64
CA GLU A 573 -36.73 15.02 1.82
C GLU A 573 -37.85 14.54 2.74
N THR A 574 -37.53 14.33 4.02
CA THR A 574 -38.45 13.80 5.05
C THR A 574 -39.28 14.90 5.74
N ALA A 575 -39.15 16.16 5.32
CA ALA A 575 -39.88 17.28 5.90
C ALA A 575 -41.39 17.10 5.70
N GLY A 576 -42.15 17.06 6.79
CA GLY A 576 -43.60 16.86 6.76
C GLY A 576 -44.06 15.43 7.05
N LEU A 577 -43.15 14.45 7.16
CA LEU A 577 -43.48 13.13 7.70
C LEU A 577 -43.86 13.24 9.19
N MET A 578 -44.95 12.58 9.57
CA MET A 578 -45.44 12.54 10.94
C MET A 578 -45.25 11.16 11.57
N VAL A 579 -45.35 11.10 12.90
CA VAL A 579 -45.38 9.82 13.62
C VAL A 579 -46.72 9.12 13.32
N ASN A 580 -46.67 7.80 13.14
CA ASN A 580 -47.75 6.92 12.69
C ASN A 580 -48.11 7.00 11.19
N ASP A 581 -47.31 7.71 10.39
CA ASP A 581 -47.40 7.63 8.94
C ASP A 581 -47.16 6.17 8.46
N PRO A 582 -47.89 5.70 7.43
CA PRO A 582 -47.77 4.32 6.96
C PRO A 582 -46.45 4.08 6.20
N VAL A 583 -45.91 2.87 6.31
CA VAL A 583 -44.73 2.42 5.57
C VAL A 583 -45.06 1.13 4.84
N LEU A 584 -45.13 1.21 3.51
CA LEU A 584 -45.42 0.08 2.63
C LEU A 584 -44.13 -0.62 2.19
N ARG A 585 -44.12 -1.94 2.27
CA ARG A 585 -43.01 -2.79 1.83
C ARG A 585 -43.15 -3.14 0.35
N THR A 586 -42.03 -3.29 -0.36
CA THR A 586 -42.04 -3.65 -1.79
C THR A 586 -41.48 -5.03 -2.08
N HIS A 587 -40.88 -5.69 -1.08
CA HIS A 587 -40.22 -6.99 -1.16
C HIS A 587 -39.10 -7.10 -2.20
N LYS A 588 -38.64 -5.95 -2.70
CA LYS A 588 -37.59 -5.87 -3.72
C LYS A 588 -36.52 -4.87 -3.28
N PRO A 589 -35.24 -5.16 -3.55
CA PRO A 589 -34.19 -4.18 -3.35
C PRO A 589 -34.30 -3.05 -4.39
N LEU A 590 -33.58 -1.96 -4.16
CA LEU A 590 -33.44 -0.89 -5.15
C LEU A 590 -32.94 -1.48 -6.48
N SER A 591 -33.79 -1.37 -7.50
CA SER A 591 -33.59 -1.99 -8.81
C SER A 591 -33.84 -0.96 -9.91
N VAL A 592 -33.12 -1.10 -11.01
CA VAL A 592 -33.23 -0.24 -12.19
C VAL A 592 -33.92 -0.96 -13.33
N GLU A 593 -34.74 -0.24 -14.10
CA GLU A 593 -35.34 -0.72 -15.35
C GLU A 593 -34.29 -0.62 -16.47
N LEU A 594 -33.98 -1.74 -17.12
CA LEU A 594 -33.01 -1.85 -18.20
C LEU A 594 -33.74 -2.26 -19.49
N GLY A 595 -33.54 -1.50 -20.57
CA GLY A 595 -34.17 -1.76 -21.87
C GLY A 595 -33.97 -0.59 -22.85
N PRO A 596 -34.62 -0.64 -24.02
CA PRO A 596 -34.60 0.45 -25.00
C PRO A 596 -35.16 1.76 -24.43
N GLY A 597 -34.53 2.88 -24.78
CA GLY A 597 -34.89 4.22 -24.31
C GLY A 597 -34.03 4.74 -23.15
N ILE A 598 -32.88 4.12 -22.88
CA ILE A 598 -31.92 4.62 -21.87
C ILE A 598 -31.01 5.67 -22.48
N LEU A 599 -30.56 5.46 -23.72
CA LEU A 599 -29.62 6.36 -24.37
C LEU A 599 -30.29 7.69 -24.72
N GLY A 600 -29.60 8.80 -24.45
CA GLY A 600 -30.15 10.14 -24.65
C GLY A 600 -31.06 10.64 -23.53
N ASN A 601 -31.41 9.79 -22.55
CA ASN A 601 -32.18 10.18 -21.39
C ASN A 601 -31.31 10.66 -20.22
N ILE A 602 -31.94 11.48 -19.37
CA ILE A 602 -31.33 12.09 -18.20
C ILE A 602 -32.12 11.63 -16.97
N PHE A 603 -31.44 10.91 -16.10
CA PHE A 603 -32.00 10.31 -14.90
C PHE A 603 -31.54 11.05 -13.64
N ASP A 604 -32.33 10.97 -12.57
CA ASP A 604 -31.86 11.27 -11.22
C ASP A 604 -31.17 10.04 -10.57
N GLY A 605 -30.75 10.17 -9.30
CA GLY A 605 -30.03 9.09 -8.59
C GLY A 605 -30.79 7.77 -8.44
N ILE A 606 -32.13 7.79 -8.52
CA ILE A 606 -33.01 6.62 -8.42
C ILE A 606 -33.68 6.28 -9.77
N GLN A 607 -33.08 6.73 -10.87
CA GLN A 607 -33.48 6.43 -12.24
C GLN A 607 -34.81 7.02 -12.72
N ARG A 608 -35.23 8.17 -12.18
CA ARG A 608 -36.42 8.89 -12.70
C ARG A 608 -36.02 9.89 -13.80
N PRO A 609 -36.75 9.93 -14.94
CA PRO A 609 -36.43 10.83 -16.04
C PRO A 609 -36.80 12.29 -15.73
N LEU A 610 -35.80 13.17 -15.68
CA LEU A 610 -36.00 14.58 -15.31
C LEU A 610 -36.90 15.34 -16.30
N LYS A 611 -36.78 15.04 -17.61
CA LYS A 611 -37.59 15.66 -18.66
C LYS A 611 -39.08 15.34 -18.52
N THR A 612 -39.40 14.12 -18.11
CA THR A 612 -40.78 13.67 -17.91
C THR A 612 -41.37 14.24 -16.62
N ILE A 613 -40.56 14.34 -15.56
CA ILE A 613 -40.96 15.01 -14.31
C ILE A 613 -41.31 16.48 -14.57
N ALA A 614 -40.46 17.22 -15.28
CA ALA A 614 -40.70 18.62 -15.60
C ALA A 614 -41.98 18.81 -16.42
N LYS A 615 -42.22 17.97 -17.43
CA LYS A 615 -43.44 18.01 -18.25
C LYS A 615 -44.71 17.69 -17.45
N ARG A 616 -44.66 16.71 -16.54
CA ARG A 616 -45.82 16.24 -15.78
C ARG A 616 -46.18 17.18 -14.63
N SER A 617 -45.17 17.73 -13.96
CA SER A 617 -45.36 18.69 -12.87
C SER A 617 -45.75 20.08 -13.37
N GLY A 618 -45.26 20.48 -14.57
CA GLY A 618 -45.43 21.84 -15.08
C GLY A 618 -44.61 22.88 -14.31
N ASP A 619 -43.68 22.43 -13.46
CA ASP A 619 -42.84 23.27 -12.60
C ASP A 619 -41.35 22.94 -12.85
N VAL A 620 -40.48 23.85 -12.44
CA VAL A 620 -39.02 23.70 -12.48
C VAL A 620 -38.53 22.83 -11.32
N TYR A 621 -39.28 22.77 -10.22
CA TYR A 621 -38.96 21.95 -9.05
C TYR A 621 -39.43 20.50 -9.19
N ILE A 622 -38.68 19.59 -8.56
CA ILE A 622 -39.06 18.17 -8.49
C ILE A 622 -40.02 18.00 -7.30
N PRO A 623 -41.29 17.61 -7.53
CA PRO A 623 -42.22 17.39 -6.44
C PRO A 623 -41.83 16.15 -5.62
N ARG A 624 -42.12 16.19 -4.31
CA ARG A 624 -41.90 15.05 -3.40
C ARG A 624 -42.90 13.94 -3.70
N GLY A 625 -42.48 12.69 -3.53
CA GLY A 625 -43.32 11.51 -3.75
C GLY A 625 -43.64 11.24 -5.23
N VAL A 626 -42.97 11.94 -6.17
CA VAL A 626 -43.28 11.78 -7.59
C VAL A 626 -42.88 10.39 -8.09
N SER A 627 -43.89 9.62 -8.49
CA SER A 627 -43.74 8.31 -9.13
C SER A 627 -43.95 8.44 -10.63
N VAL A 628 -42.85 8.36 -11.37
CA VAL A 628 -42.82 8.27 -12.84
C VAL A 628 -42.08 6.99 -13.23
N PRO A 629 -42.49 6.28 -14.30
CA PRO A 629 -41.73 5.16 -14.82
C PRO A 629 -40.35 5.65 -15.31
N ALA A 630 -39.33 4.79 -15.18
CA ALA A 630 -37.97 5.15 -15.59
C ALA A 630 -37.90 5.28 -17.12
N LEU A 631 -38.46 4.30 -17.83
CA LEU A 631 -38.57 4.27 -19.28
C LEU A 631 -40.01 4.58 -19.73
N ASP A 632 -40.12 5.25 -20.87
CA ASP A 632 -41.42 5.54 -21.47
C ASP A 632 -42.02 4.24 -22.04
N LYS A 633 -43.15 3.82 -21.48
CA LYS A 633 -43.79 2.54 -21.80
C LYS A 633 -44.75 2.64 -22.98
N ASP A 634 -44.97 3.83 -23.52
CA ASP A 634 -45.92 4.08 -24.60
C ASP A 634 -45.21 4.25 -25.96
N ILE A 635 -43.88 4.43 -25.96
CA ILE A 635 -43.07 4.44 -27.19
C ILE A 635 -43.04 3.04 -27.81
N LEU A 636 -43.31 2.98 -29.11
CA LEU A 636 -43.22 1.76 -29.91
C LEU A 636 -41.82 1.64 -30.52
N TRP A 637 -41.20 0.47 -30.33
CA TRP A 637 -39.87 0.14 -30.81
C TRP A 637 -39.94 -0.93 -31.90
N GLU A 638 -39.09 -0.79 -32.92
CA GLU A 638 -38.96 -1.80 -33.97
C GLU A 638 -38.16 -3.00 -33.45
N PHE A 639 -38.85 -4.10 -33.23
CA PHE A 639 -38.29 -5.35 -32.74
C PHE A 639 -37.97 -6.28 -33.91
N GLN A 640 -36.73 -6.78 -33.95
CA GLN A 640 -36.28 -7.75 -34.94
C GLN A 640 -35.70 -8.98 -34.21
N PRO A 641 -36.40 -10.13 -34.21
CA PRO A 641 -35.88 -11.35 -33.59
C PRO A 641 -34.69 -11.91 -34.40
N LYS A 642 -33.69 -12.47 -33.70
CA LYS A 642 -32.58 -13.20 -34.34
C LYS A 642 -33.06 -14.59 -34.82
N LYS A 643 -32.17 -15.33 -35.51
CA LYS A 643 -32.41 -16.71 -36.01
C LYS A 643 -32.55 -17.74 -34.87
N ILE A 644 -33.59 -17.59 -34.05
CA ILE A 644 -33.94 -18.50 -32.96
C ILE A 644 -35.45 -18.76 -33.08
N GLY A 645 -35.85 -20.03 -33.05
CA GLY A 645 -37.22 -20.47 -33.28
C GLY A 645 -37.91 -21.03 -32.03
N GLU A 646 -39.21 -21.32 -32.19
CA GLU A 646 -39.95 -22.08 -31.18
C GLU A 646 -39.32 -23.46 -30.99
N GLY A 647 -39.05 -23.79 -29.73
CA GLY A 647 -38.45 -25.06 -29.34
C GLY A 647 -36.94 -25.07 -29.16
N ASP A 648 -36.25 -23.98 -29.48
CA ASP A 648 -34.83 -23.82 -29.16
C ASP A 648 -34.63 -23.62 -27.65
N LEU A 649 -33.47 -24.07 -27.16
CA LEU A 649 -33.05 -23.88 -25.78
C LEU A 649 -32.27 -22.58 -25.66
N VAL A 650 -32.67 -21.73 -24.72
CA VAL A 650 -31.97 -20.48 -24.40
C VAL A 650 -31.59 -20.42 -22.93
N THR A 651 -30.50 -19.72 -22.66
CA THR A 651 -29.95 -19.49 -21.33
C THR A 651 -29.79 -18.00 -21.04
N GLY A 652 -29.54 -17.69 -19.77
CA GLY A 652 -29.40 -16.32 -19.30
C GLY A 652 -28.26 -15.59 -20.02
N GLY A 653 -28.57 -14.39 -20.53
CA GLY A 653 -27.64 -13.58 -21.32
C GLY A 653 -27.70 -13.82 -22.83
N ASP A 654 -28.45 -14.80 -23.33
CA ASP A 654 -28.59 -15.01 -24.78
C ASP A 654 -29.25 -13.80 -25.45
N LEU A 655 -28.67 -13.36 -26.57
CA LEU A 655 -29.23 -12.26 -27.38
C LEU A 655 -30.28 -12.83 -28.33
N TYR A 656 -31.56 -12.61 -28.05
CA TYR A 656 -32.65 -13.16 -28.85
C TYR A 656 -33.24 -12.17 -29.86
N ALA A 657 -33.01 -10.87 -29.68
CA ALA A 657 -33.52 -9.84 -30.58
C ALA A 657 -32.64 -8.59 -30.63
N THR A 658 -32.86 -7.79 -31.66
CA THR A 658 -32.26 -6.47 -31.85
C THR A 658 -33.37 -5.43 -32.00
N VAL A 659 -33.19 -4.29 -31.34
CA VAL A 659 -34.08 -3.15 -31.38
C VAL A 659 -33.28 -1.94 -31.86
N PHE A 660 -33.83 -1.22 -32.83
CA PHE A 660 -33.23 0.03 -33.28
C PHE A 660 -33.57 1.15 -32.29
N GLU A 661 -32.62 1.51 -31.41
CA GLU A 661 -32.79 2.62 -30.47
C GLU A 661 -32.37 3.94 -31.10
N ASN A 662 -31.12 4.02 -31.59
CA ASN A 662 -30.54 5.22 -32.17
C ASN A 662 -29.69 4.88 -33.41
N SER A 663 -29.40 5.90 -34.22
CA SER A 663 -28.55 5.77 -35.41
C SER A 663 -27.10 5.31 -35.14
N LEU A 664 -26.65 5.36 -33.88
CA LEU A 664 -25.29 5.03 -33.45
C LEU A 664 -25.16 3.65 -32.79
N VAL A 665 -26.21 3.21 -32.08
CA VAL A 665 -26.15 2.02 -31.22
C VAL A 665 -27.38 1.18 -31.50
N GLU A 666 -27.14 -0.07 -31.87
CA GLU A 666 -28.18 -1.08 -31.99
C GLU A 666 -28.41 -1.71 -30.62
N HIS A 667 -29.65 -1.66 -30.12
CA HIS A 667 -29.94 -2.17 -28.80
C HIS A 667 -30.17 -3.69 -28.87
N HIS A 668 -29.24 -4.47 -28.32
CA HIS A 668 -29.37 -5.92 -28.30
C HIS A 668 -30.16 -6.36 -27.05
N ILE A 669 -31.29 -7.03 -27.25
CA ILE A 669 -32.13 -7.52 -26.16
C ILE A 669 -31.59 -8.87 -25.70
N ALA A 670 -31.11 -8.90 -24.46
CA ALA A 670 -30.59 -10.08 -23.79
C ALA A 670 -31.64 -10.68 -22.85
N LEU A 671 -31.68 -12.02 -22.76
CA LEU A 671 -32.47 -12.69 -21.73
C LEU A 671 -31.90 -12.39 -20.34
N PRO A 672 -32.73 -12.15 -19.30
CA PRO A 672 -32.26 -11.96 -17.94
C PRO A 672 -31.39 -13.15 -17.47
N PRO A 673 -30.30 -12.91 -16.69
CA PRO A 673 -29.37 -13.96 -16.29
C PRO A 673 -29.99 -15.14 -15.51
N ASP A 674 -31.08 -14.89 -14.78
CA ASP A 674 -31.75 -15.90 -13.94
C ASP A 674 -32.73 -16.79 -14.73
N ALA A 675 -32.89 -16.56 -16.02
CA ALA A 675 -33.84 -17.26 -16.87
C ALA A 675 -33.13 -18.27 -17.79
N MET A 676 -33.69 -19.48 -17.86
CA MET A 676 -33.31 -20.52 -18.82
C MET A 676 -34.55 -21.31 -19.16
N GLY A 677 -34.61 -21.88 -20.36
CA GLY A 677 -35.76 -22.69 -20.76
C GLY A 677 -35.84 -22.93 -22.26
N LYS A 678 -36.90 -23.62 -22.66
CA LYS A 678 -37.26 -23.85 -24.05
C LYS A 678 -38.22 -22.76 -24.51
N ILE A 679 -38.01 -22.18 -25.69
CA ILE A 679 -38.90 -21.15 -26.23
C ILE A 679 -40.24 -21.78 -26.61
N THR A 680 -41.33 -21.26 -26.06
CA THR A 680 -42.70 -21.65 -26.45
C THR A 680 -43.32 -20.65 -27.41
N TYR A 681 -42.91 -19.40 -27.34
CA TYR A 681 -43.40 -18.33 -28.22
C TYR A 681 -42.35 -17.23 -28.32
N ILE A 682 -42.17 -16.71 -29.54
CA ILE A 682 -41.37 -15.52 -29.83
C ILE A 682 -42.18 -14.58 -30.73
N ALA A 683 -42.16 -13.29 -30.41
CA ALA A 683 -42.92 -12.30 -31.17
C ALA A 683 -42.33 -12.10 -32.59
N PRO A 684 -43.16 -12.00 -33.63
CA PRO A 684 -42.70 -11.73 -35.00
C PRO A 684 -42.10 -10.30 -35.11
N PRO A 685 -41.28 -10.02 -36.15
CA PRO A 685 -40.76 -8.67 -36.37
C PRO A 685 -41.90 -7.64 -36.50
N GLY A 686 -41.79 -6.53 -35.78
CA GLY A 686 -42.88 -5.54 -35.71
C GLY A 686 -42.61 -4.43 -34.71
N GLN A 687 -43.61 -3.56 -34.52
CA GLN A 687 -43.55 -2.48 -33.53
C GLN A 687 -44.21 -2.92 -32.23
N TYR A 688 -43.46 -2.86 -31.13
CA TYR A 688 -43.93 -3.27 -29.81
C TYR A 688 -43.61 -2.21 -28.77
N SER A 689 -44.47 -2.10 -27.77
CA SER A 689 -44.21 -1.31 -26.57
C SER A 689 -43.36 -2.10 -25.56
N LEU A 690 -42.81 -1.41 -24.56
CA LEU A 690 -42.09 -2.07 -23.46
C LEU A 690 -43.01 -2.94 -22.56
N LYS A 691 -44.34 -2.82 -22.69
CA LYS A 691 -45.33 -3.64 -21.95
C LYS A 691 -45.62 -4.97 -22.63
N ASP A 692 -45.38 -5.05 -23.94
CA ASP A 692 -45.76 -6.20 -24.73
C ASP A 692 -44.81 -7.38 -24.48
N THR A 693 -45.40 -8.57 -24.38
CA THR A 693 -44.65 -9.81 -24.15
C THR A 693 -44.01 -10.27 -25.46
N VAL A 694 -42.69 -10.27 -25.51
CA VAL A 694 -41.91 -10.60 -26.71
C VAL A 694 -41.40 -12.04 -26.73
N LEU A 695 -41.33 -12.69 -25.57
CA LEU A 695 -40.78 -14.04 -25.43
C LEU A 695 -41.48 -14.82 -24.29
N GLU A 696 -41.83 -16.07 -24.53
CA GLU A 696 -42.28 -17.01 -23.51
C GLU A 696 -41.35 -18.23 -23.44
N LEU A 697 -40.92 -18.57 -22.22
CA LEU A 697 -40.05 -19.72 -21.96
C LEU A 697 -40.75 -20.73 -21.06
N GLU A 698 -40.57 -22.01 -21.36
CA GLU A 698 -40.97 -23.12 -20.52
C GLU A 698 -39.75 -23.78 -19.88
N PHE A 699 -39.77 -23.85 -18.55
CA PHE A 699 -38.76 -24.55 -17.76
C PHE A 699 -39.43 -25.35 -16.65
N GLN A 700 -39.17 -26.66 -16.60
CA GLN A 700 -39.76 -27.59 -15.61
C GLN A 700 -41.30 -27.50 -15.52
N GLY A 701 -41.99 -27.28 -16.66
CA GLY A 701 -43.45 -27.17 -16.73
C GLY A 701 -44.03 -25.82 -16.32
N VAL A 702 -43.20 -24.84 -15.93
CA VAL A 702 -43.62 -23.46 -15.63
C VAL A 702 -43.33 -22.58 -16.85
N LYS A 703 -44.37 -21.91 -17.38
CA LYS A 703 -44.24 -20.91 -18.44
C LYS A 703 -44.03 -19.52 -17.85
N LYS A 704 -42.93 -18.86 -18.21
CA LYS A 704 -42.61 -17.47 -17.83
C LYS A 704 -42.62 -16.56 -19.05
N LYS A 705 -43.22 -15.37 -18.90
CA LYS A 705 -43.30 -14.35 -19.95
C LYS A 705 -42.21 -13.30 -19.73
N PHE A 706 -41.61 -12.83 -20.83
CA PHE A 706 -40.58 -11.81 -20.83
C PHE A 706 -40.94 -10.67 -21.78
N THR A 707 -40.70 -9.45 -21.31
CA THR A 707 -40.80 -8.19 -22.06
C THR A 707 -39.42 -7.76 -22.55
N MET A 708 -39.34 -6.71 -23.37
CA MET A 708 -38.06 -6.09 -23.74
C MET A 708 -37.36 -5.42 -22.53
N LEU A 709 -38.14 -5.06 -21.52
CA LEU A 709 -37.67 -4.46 -20.27
C LEU A 709 -37.31 -5.56 -19.25
N GLN A 710 -36.18 -5.40 -18.59
CA GLN A 710 -35.76 -6.22 -17.44
C GLN A 710 -35.47 -5.34 -16.23
N THR A 711 -35.64 -5.86 -15.02
CA THR A 711 -35.31 -5.14 -13.78
C THR A 711 -34.10 -5.80 -13.12
N TRP A 712 -33.11 -5.00 -12.70
CA TRP A 712 -31.90 -5.52 -12.06
C TRP A 712 -31.54 -4.76 -10.76
N PRO A 713 -31.21 -5.46 -9.65
CA PRO A 713 -30.78 -4.81 -8.41
C PRO A 713 -29.47 -4.03 -8.58
N VAL A 714 -29.40 -2.78 -8.10
CA VAL A 714 -28.23 -1.92 -8.36
C VAL A 714 -26.98 -2.31 -7.56
N ARG A 715 -27.18 -2.93 -6.39
CA ARG A 715 -26.10 -3.36 -5.48
C ARG A 715 -25.49 -4.69 -5.90
N THR A 716 -26.15 -5.47 -6.76
CA THR A 716 -25.67 -6.76 -7.26
C THR A 716 -24.98 -6.56 -8.61
N PRO A 717 -23.68 -6.91 -8.74
CA PRO A 717 -23.00 -6.83 -10.03
C PRO A 717 -23.62 -7.81 -11.03
N ARG A 718 -23.71 -7.41 -12.30
CA ARG A 718 -24.24 -8.29 -13.35
C ARG A 718 -23.28 -9.45 -13.62
N PRO A 719 -23.77 -10.70 -13.68
CA PRO A 719 -22.91 -11.88 -13.82
C PRO A 719 -22.26 -11.94 -15.20
N VAL A 720 -21.06 -12.52 -15.28
CA VAL A 720 -20.24 -12.63 -16.49
C VAL A 720 -19.67 -14.04 -16.63
N ALA A 721 -19.27 -14.45 -17.84
CA ALA A 721 -18.71 -15.79 -18.06
C ALA A 721 -17.27 -15.90 -17.52
N SER A 722 -16.42 -14.94 -17.86
CA SER A 722 -15.05 -14.84 -17.33
C SER A 722 -14.50 -13.41 -17.46
N LYS A 723 -13.57 -13.02 -16.57
CA LYS A 723 -12.81 -11.78 -16.70
C LYS A 723 -11.59 -12.00 -17.61
N LEU A 724 -11.31 -11.05 -18.49
CA LEU A 724 -10.18 -11.05 -19.42
C LEU A 724 -9.18 -9.97 -19.05
N ALA A 725 -7.91 -10.16 -19.44
CA ALA A 725 -6.92 -9.10 -19.35
C ALA A 725 -7.22 -8.02 -20.42
N ALA A 726 -7.11 -6.74 -20.02
CA ALA A 726 -7.30 -5.61 -20.93
C ALA A 726 -5.98 -5.32 -21.68
N ASP A 727 -6.04 -5.43 -23.00
CA ASP A 727 -4.93 -5.33 -23.95
C ASP A 727 -5.08 -4.14 -24.93
N THR A 728 -6.26 -3.52 -24.95
CA THR A 728 -6.59 -2.42 -25.87
C THR A 728 -6.57 -1.09 -25.11
N PRO A 729 -5.86 -0.04 -25.57
CA PRO A 729 -5.82 1.24 -24.87
C PRO A 729 -7.14 2.00 -25.00
N LEU A 730 -7.50 2.72 -23.93
CA LEU A 730 -8.51 3.76 -23.98
C LEU A 730 -7.84 5.03 -24.52
N LEU A 731 -8.18 5.42 -25.74
CA LEU A 731 -7.69 6.67 -26.33
C LEU A 731 -8.57 7.81 -25.84
N THR A 732 -7.98 8.75 -25.11
CA THR A 732 -8.69 9.91 -24.55
C THR A 732 -8.64 11.13 -25.46
N GLY A 733 -7.70 11.15 -26.42
CA GLY A 733 -7.42 12.29 -27.28
C GLY A 733 -6.51 13.34 -26.64
N GLN A 734 -6.10 13.12 -25.38
CA GLN A 734 -5.17 14.00 -24.66
C GLN A 734 -3.77 13.39 -24.70
N ARG A 735 -2.79 14.15 -25.19
CA ARG A 735 -1.42 13.66 -25.42
C ARG A 735 -0.76 13.14 -24.14
N VAL A 736 -0.89 13.87 -23.03
CA VAL A 736 -0.31 13.46 -21.74
C VAL A 736 -0.92 12.17 -21.19
N LEU A 737 -2.24 11.99 -21.36
CA LEU A 737 -2.95 10.82 -20.84
C LEU A 737 -2.66 9.59 -21.72
N ASP A 738 -2.70 9.75 -23.04
CA ASP A 738 -2.52 8.63 -23.96
C ASP A 738 -1.05 8.18 -24.07
N ALA A 739 -0.10 9.11 -23.92
CA ALA A 739 1.32 8.78 -24.07
C ALA A 739 2.03 8.42 -22.75
N LEU A 740 1.93 9.26 -21.72
CA LEU A 740 2.69 9.07 -20.47
C LEU A 740 1.95 8.17 -19.47
N PHE A 741 0.63 8.33 -19.36
CA PHE A 741 -0.19 7.64 -18.34
C PHE A 741 -1.39 6.92 -18.95
N PRO A 742 -1.16 5.98 -19.90
CA PRO A 742 -2.24 5.38 -20.66
C PRO A 742 -3.19 4.57 -19.79
N SER A 743 -4.45 4.59 -20.17
CA SER A 743 -5.49 3.68 -19.66
C SER A 743 -5.87 2.64 -20.72
N VAL A 744 -6.65 1.64 -20.30
CA VAL A 744 -7.11 0.53 -21.12
C VAL A 744 -8.63 0.44 -21.11
N LEU A 745 -9.21 -0.10 -22.18
CA LEU A 745 -10.63 -0.46 -22.22
C LEU A 745 -10.89 -1.58 -21.21
N GLY A 746 -11.67 -1.29 -20.17
CA GLY A 746 -11.85 -2.14 -19.01
C GLY A 746 -10.99 -1.76 -17.79
N GLY A 747 -10.23 -0.65 -17.87
CA GLY A 747 -9.34 -0.20 -16.81
C GLY A 747 -10.02 0.60 -15.69
N THR A 748 -9.27 0.83 -14.61
CA THR A 748 -9.68 1.72 -13.51
C THR A 748 -8.76 2.94 -13.42
N CYS A 749 -9.37 4.13 -13.48
CA CYS A 749 -8.67 5.41 -13.44
C CYS A 749 -9.21 6.29 -12.31
N ALA A 750 -8.31 7.02 -11.66
CA ALA A 750 -8.66 8.11 -10.75
C ALA A 750 -8.08 9.43 -11.23
N ILE A 751 -8.90 10.48 -11.15
CA ILE A 751 -8.53 11.87 -11.43
C ILE A 751 -8.68 12.67 -10.14
N PRO A 752 -7.70 12.64 -9.22
CA PRO A 752 -7.73 13.56 -8.10
C PRO A 752 -7.28 14.95 -8.53
N GLY A 753 -7.89 15.95 -7.92
CA GLY A 753 -7.44 17.32 -8.05
C GLY A 753 -8.28 18.27 -7.23
N ALA A 754 -7.70 19.43 -6.91
CA ALA A 754 -8.47 20.51 -6.30
C ALA A 754 -9.61 20.99 -7.24
N PHE A 755 -10.54 21.77 -6.69
CA PHE A 755 -11.56 22.43 -7.50
C PHE A 755 -10.91 23.38 -8.52
N GLY A 756 -11.45 23.41 -9.74
CA GLY A 756 -10.95 24.29 -10.81
C GLY A 756 -9.67 23.82 -11.51
N CYS A 757 -9.16 22.61 -11.23
CA CYS A 757 -7.99 22.06 -11.94
C CYS A 757 -8.31 21.45 -13.33
N GLY A 758 -9.59 21.41 -13.73
CA GLY A 758 -10.01 20.89 -15.05
C GLY A 758 -10.46 19.42 -15.07
N LYS A 759 -10.92 18.86 -13.94
CA LYS A 759 -11.47 17.49 -13.86
C LYS A 759 -12.64 17.25 -14.82
N THR A 760 -13.60 18.17 -14.81
CA THR A 760 -14.79 18.11 -15.66
C THR A 760 -14.43 18.29 -17.13
N VAL A 761 -13.42 19.11 -17.45
CA VAL A 761 -12.91 19.28 -18.82
C VAL A 761 -12.32 17.96 -19.35
N ILE A 762 -11.51 17.26 -18.54
CA ILE A 762 -10.97 15.94 -18.92
C ILE A 762 -12.11 14.92 -19.09
N SER A 763 -13.07 14.91 -18.18
CA SER A 763 -14.23 14.02 -18.27
C SER A 763 -15.05 14.30 -19.54
N GLN A 764 -15.30 15.57 -19.86
CA GLN A 764 -15.99 15.98 -21.08
C GLN A 764 -15.20 15.62 -22.34
N ALA A 765 -13.87 15.80 -22.34
CA ALA A 765 -13.02 15.42 -23.47
C ALA A 765 -13.06 13.90 -23.70
N LEU A 766 -13.02 13.11 -22.63
CA LEU A 766 -13.07 11.66 -22.71
C LEU A 766 -14.45 11.18 -23.21
N SER A 767 -15.55 11.86 -22.90
CA SER A 767 -16.88 11.46 -23.37
C SER A 767 -17.10 11.83 -24.84
N LYS A 768 -16.44 12.91 -25.29
CA LYS A 768 -16.43 13.34 -26.70
C LYS A 768 -15.58 12.41 -27.58
N TYR A 769 -14.33 12.21 -27.20
CA TYR A 769 -13.30 11.70 -28.11
C TYR A 769 -12.83 10.28 -27.81
N SER A 770 -13.39 9.63 -26.78
CA SER A 770 -13.00 8.25 -26.51
C SER A 770 -13.43 7.29 -27.60
N ASN A 771 -12.61 6.27 -27.80
CA ASN A 771 -12.91 5.08 -28.59
C ASN A 771 -13.92 4.12 -27.90
N SER A 772 -14.76 4.64 -27.00
CA SER A 772 -15.83 3.89 -26.34
C SER A 772 -17.14 4.00 -27.13
N ASP A 773 -17.90 2.91 -27.18
CA ASP A 773 -19.16 2.83 -27.93
C ASP A 773 -20.28 3.57 -27.19
N THR A 774 -20.30 3.46 -25.86
CA THR A 774 -21.31 4.10 -24.99
C THR A 774 -20.64 4.79 -23.82
N VAL A 775 -21.20 5.92 -23.40
CA VAL A 775 -20.72 6.69 -22.25
C VAL A 775 -21.82 6.80 -21.19
N VAL A 776 -21.47 6.52 -19.93
CA VAL A 776 -22.36 6.75 -18.79
C VAL A 776 -21.71 7.80 -17.89
N TYR A 777 -22.32 8.97 -17.80
CA TYR A 777 -21.82 10.05 -16.94
C TYR A 777 -22.70 10.17 -15.70
N VAL A 778 -22.09 10.03 -14.53
CA VAL A 778 -22.76 10.15 -13.24
C VAL A 778 -22.24 11.39 -12.51
N GLY A 779 -23.10 12.39 -12.41
CA GLY A 779 -22.93 13.55 -11.55
C GLY A 779 -23.37 13.22 -10.13
N CYS A 780 -22.44 13.04 -9.19
CA CYS A 780 -22.71 12.76 -7.79
C CYS A 780 -22.33 13.96 -6.92
N GLY A 781 -23.34 14.69 -6.44
CA GLY A 781 -23.15 15.81 -5.52
C GLY A 781 -22.48 17.04 -6.14
N GLU A 782 -22.52 17.16 -7.46
CA GLU A 782 -21.95 18.30 -8.20
C GLU A 782 -22.82 19.56 -8.09
N ARG A 783 -22.26 20.71 -8.47
CA ARG A 783 -23.04 21.96 -8.46
C ARG A 783 -24.08 21.93 -9.58
N GLY A 784 -25.25 22.50 -9.31
CA GLY A 784 -26.32 22.60 -10.30
C GLY A 784 -25.87 23.27 -11.60
N ASN A 785 -25.02 24.30 -11.51
CA ASN A 785 -24.49 25.01 -12.68
C ASN A 785 -23.54 24.13 -13.52
N GLU A 786 -22.67 23.34 -12.88
CA GLU A 786 -21.75 22.43 -13.58
C GLU A 786 -22.56 21.35 -14.31
N MET A 787 -23.62 20.84 -13.68
CA MET A 787 -24.53 19.91 -14.36
C MET A 787 -25.35 20.55 -15.47
N ALA A 788 -25.79 21.79 -15.31
CA ALA A 788 -26.51 22.51 -16.36
C ALA A 788 -25.63 22.78 -17.59
N GLU A 789 -24.35 23.12 -17.38
CA GLU A 789 -23.36 23.29 -18.45
C GLU A 789 -23.18 21.98 -19.24
N VAL A 790 -22.99 20.85 -18.55
CA VAL A 790 -22.94 19.51 -19.17
C VAL A 790 -24.20 19.23 -20.00
N LEU A 791 -25.38 19.55 -19.47
CA LEU A 791 -26.66 19.32 -20.16
C LEU A 791 -26.88 20.23 -21.38
N MET A 792 -26.31 21.44 -21.40
CA MET A 792 -26.38 22.34 -22.54
C MET A 792 -25.37 21.98 -23.63
N ASP A 793 -24.16 21.58 -23.23
CA ASP A 793 -23.07 21.29 -24.15
C ASP A 793 -23.27 19.95 -24.87
N PHE A 794 -23.65 18.89 -24.16
CA PHE A 794 -23.70 17.52 -24.70
C PHE A 794 -24.57 17.37 -25.96
N PRO A 795 -25.77 18.00 -26.04
CA PRO A 795 -26.59 17.98 -27.25
C PRO A 795 -25.97 18.70 -28.44
N GLN A 796 -25.21 19.78 -28.21
CA GLN A 796 -24.60 20.60 -29.28
C GLN A 796 -23.36 19.93 -29.89
N LEU A 797 -22.80 18.94 -29.21
CA LEU A 797 -21.58 18.27 -29.62
C LEU A 797 -21.89 17.17 -30.63
N THR A 798 -21.29 17.28 -31.82
CA THR A 798 -21.33 16.26 -32.87
C THR A 798 -20.00 15.51 -32.96
N MET A 799 -20.08 14.25 -33.37
CA MET A 799 -18.93 13.43 -33.73
C MET A 799 -19.06 12.98 -35.18
N THR A 800 -17.95 12.96 -35.89
CA THR A 800 -17.86 12.43 -37.26
C THR A 800 -17.66 10.91 -37.19
N LEU A 801 -18.61 10.16 -37.72
CA LEU A 801 -18.49 8.73 -37.91
C LEU A 801 -17.47 8.40 -39.01
N PRO A 802 -16.93 7.17 -39.05
CA PRO A 802 -16.09 6.71 -40.16
C PRO A 802 -16.75 6.87 -41.54
N ASP A 803 -18.09 6.82 -41.58
CA ASP A 803 -18.91 7.01 -42.79
C ASP A 803 -19.08 8.49 -43.20
N GLY A 804 -18.44 9.43 -42.49
CA GLY A 804 -18.51 10.87 -42.76
C GLY A 804 -19.77 11.58 -42.26
N ARG A 805 -20.70 10.87 -41.63
CA ARG A 805 -21.91 11.44 -41.02
C ARG A 805 -21.61 12.07 -39.66
N GLU A 806 -22.20 13.24 -39.40
CA GLU A 806 -22.18 13.87 -38.10
C GLU A 806 -23.40 13.48 -37.26
N GLU A 807 -23.15 12.96 -36.05
CA GLU A 807 -24.19 12.58 -35.10
C GLU A 807 -23.91 13.18 -33.71
N SER A 808 -24.97 13.48 -32.96
CA SER A 808 -24.83 14.04 -31.61
C SER A 808 -24.30 13.00 -30.62
N VAL A 809 -23.35 13.41 -29.78
CA VAL A 809 -22.77 12.57 -28.70
C VAL A 809 -23.84 12.12 -27.69
N MET A 810 -24.94 12.88 -27.56
CA MET A 810 -26.03 12.55 -26.64
C MET A 810 -26.71 11.22 -26.99
N LYS A 811 -26.73 10.82 -28.27
CA LYS A 811 -27.36 9.56 -28.72
C LYS A 811 -26.65 8.29 -28.22
N ARG A 812 -25.39 8.39 -27.79
CA ARG A 812 -24.63 7.28 -27.20
C ARG A 812 -24.31 7.48 -25.72
N THR A 813 -24.89 8.52 -25.10
CA THR A 813 -24.58 8.91 -23.73
C THR A 813 -25.83 8.80 -22.86
N THR A 814 -25.65 8.31 -21.62
CA THR A 814 -26.68 8.37 -20.57
C THR A 814 -26.16 9.22 -19.43
N LEU A 815 -26.99 10.14 -18.93
CA LEU A 815 -26.64 11.04 -17.83
C LEU A 815 -27.43 10.68 -16.58
N VAL A 816 -26.73 10.48 -15.47
CA VAL A 816 -27.33 10.34 -14.13
C VAL A 816 -26.94 11.60 -13.35
N ALA A 817 -27.87 12.54 -13.23
CA ALA A 817 -27.65 13.83 -12.61
C ALA A 817 -28.17 13.82 -11.17
N ASN A 818 -27.26 13.89 -10.20
CA ASN A 818 -27.58 14.06 -8.80
C ASN A 818 -26.83 15.27 -8.24
N THR A 819 -27.55 16.38 -8.04
CA THR A 819 -26.93 17.64 -7.60
C THR A 819 -26.65 17.65 -6.10
N SER A 820 -25.81 18.58 -5.66
CA SER A 820 -25.54 18.82 -4.24
C SER A 820 -26.79 19.20 -3.42
N ASN A 821 -27.85 19.74 -4.04
CA ASN A 821 -29.11 20.03 -3.36
C ASN A 821 -30.01 18.78 -3.22
N MET A 822 -29.75 17.72 -3.99
CA MET A 822 -30.51 16.48 -3.87
C MET A 822 -30.09 15.70 -2.60
N PRO A 823 -30.99 14.85 -2.07
CA PRO A 823 -30.76 14.10 -0.84
C PRO A 823 -29.48 13.27 -0.86
N VAL A 824 -28.88 13.15 0.32
CA VAL A 824 -27.59 12.50 0.53
C VAL A 824 -27.64 11.01 0.15
N ALA A 825 -28.74 10.33 0.46
CA ALA A 825 -28.96 8.94 0.08
C ALA A 825 -28.95 8.75 -1.45
N ALA A 826 -29.54 9.68 -2.21
CA ALA A 826 -29.58 9.61 -3.66
C ALA A 826 -28.19 9.72 -4.30
N ARG A 827 -27.20 10.31 -3.60
CA ARG A 827 -25.78 10.35 -4.04
C ARG A 827 -25.14 8.97 -4.02
N GLU A 828 -25.46 8.14 -3.03
CA GLU A 828 -25.00 6.75 -3.01
C GLU A 828 -25.67 5.93 -4.11
N ALA A 829 -27.00 6.06 -4.22
CA ALA A 829 -27.77 5.35 -5.24
C ALA A 829 -27.31 5.71 -6.67
N SER A 830 -26.99 6.97 -6.96
CA SER A 830 -26.61 7.40 -8.31
C SER A 830 -25.38 6.67 -8.86
N ILE A 831 -24.39 6.39 -8.03
CA ILE A 831 -23.18 5.66 -8.43
C ILE A 831 -23.54 4.21 -8.78
N TYR A 832 -24.35 3.55 -7.95
CA TYR A 832 -24.80 2.18 -8.19
C TYR A 832 -25.73 2.04 -9.41
N THR A 833 -26.62 3.02 -9.61
CA THR A 833 -27.47 3.12 -10.80
C THR A 833 -26.63 3.23 -12.07
N GLY A 834 -25.65 4.15 -12.08
CA GLY A 834 -24.80 4.36 -13.25
C GLY A 834 -23.92 3.16 -13.61
N ILE A 835 -23.30 2.50 -12.62
CA ILE A 835 -22.47 1.31 -12.91
C ILE A 835 -23.31 0.15 -13.41
N THR A 836 -24.55 -0.02 -12.92
CA THR A 836 -25.44 -1.09 -13.40
C THR A 836 -25.90 -0.83 -14.83
N ILE A 837 -26.14 0.44 -15.21
CA ILE A 837 -26.39 0.82 -16.61
C ILE A 837 -25.16 0.54 -17.47
N ALA A 838 -23.95 0.85 -16.98
CA ALA A 838 -22.72 0.57 -17.71
C ALA A 838 -22.47 -0.94 -17.92
N GLU A 839 -22.71 -1.76 -16.89
CA GLU A 839 -22.64 -3.22 -16.99
C GLU A 839 -23.70 -3.79 -17.94
N TYR A 840 -24.87 -3.16 -18.04
CA TYR A 840 -25.91 -3.60 -18.97
C TYR A 840 -25.47 -3.45 -20.43
N PHE A 841 -24.91 -2.29 -20.81
CA PHE A 841 -24.37 -2.09 -22.16
C PHE A 841 -23.12 -2.94 -22.43
N ARG A 842 -22.29 -3.19 -21.40
CA ARG A 842 -21.18 -4.15 -21.49
C ARG A 842 -21.67 -5.54 -21.85
N ASP A 843 -22.75 -6.02 -21.23
CA ASP A 843 -23.29 -7.35 -21.50
C ASP A 843 -23.77 -7.51 -22.94
N MET A 844 -24.09 -6.42 -23.66
CA MET A 844 -24.39 -6.46 -25.09
C MET A 844 -23.14 -6.65 -25.98
N GLY A 845 -21.94 -6.51 -25.41
CA GLY A 845 -20.66 -6.56 -26.13
C GLY A 845 -20.05 -5.20 -26.45
N TYR A 846 -20.58 -4.10 -25.88
CA TYR A 846 -20.05 -2.76 -26.09
C TYR A 846 -18.89 -2.44 -25.13
N ASN A 847 -18.03 -1.52 -25.57
CA ASN A 847 -17.01 -0.89 -24.74
C ASN A 847 -17.60 0.37 -24.11
N VAL A 848 -17.83 0.32 -22.80
CA VAL A 848 -18.51 1.37 -22.05
C VAL A 848 -17.50 2.13 -21.20
N SER A 849 -17.56 3.45 -21.24
CA SER A 849 -16.82 4.31 -20.32
C SER A 849 -17.77 4.96 -19.32
N MET A 850 -17.55 4.69 -18.04
CA MET A 850 -18.29 5.29 -16.93
C MET A 850 -17.46 6.41 -16.28
N MET A 851 -18.05 7.59 -16.17
CA MET A 851 -17.48 8.73 -15.44
C MET A 851 -18.24 8.93 -14.14
N ALA A 852 -17.52 8.95 -13.03
CA ALA A 852 -18.08 9.22 -11.71
C ALA A 852 -17.52 10.56 -11.18
N ASP A 853 -18.30 11.63 -11.33
CA ASP A 853 -17.95 12.99 -10.91
C ASP A 853 -18.95 13.46 -9.84
N SER A 854 -18.69 13.36 -8.53
CA SER A 854 -17.43 12.95 -7.90
C SER A 854 -17.59 11.87 -6.83
N THR A 855 -16.59 10.99 -6.78
CA THR A 855 -16.52 9.89 -5.79
C THR A 855 -16.27 10.38 -4.36
N SER A 856 -15.68 11.58 -4.20
CA SER A 856 -15.52 12.20 -2.88
C SER A 856 -16.86 12.62 -2.27
N ARG A 857 -17.80 13.14 -3.06
CA ARG A 857 -19.13 13.51 -2.56
C ARG A 857 -19.95 12.28 -2.18
N TRP A 858 -19.72 11.16 -2.87
CA TRP A 858 -20.24 9.87 -2.46
C TRP A 858 -19.65 9.42 -1.12
N ALA A 859 -18.33 9.52 -0.93
CA ALA A 859 -17.69 9.19 0.36
C ALA A 859 -18.17 10.09 1.53
N GLU A 860 -18.38 11.38 1.27
CA GLU A 860 -18.99 12.30 2.24
C GLU A 860 -20.44 11.91 2.57
N ALA A 861 -21.20 11.44 1.58
CA ALA A 861 -22.55 10.93 1.81
C ALA A 861 -22.53 9.71 2.74
N LEU A 862 -21.61 8.76 2.51
CA LEU A 862 -21.41 7.61 3.40
C LEU A 862 -21.02 8.04 4.81
N ARG A 863 -20.16 9.07 4.95
CA ARG A 863 -19.81 9.66 6.25
C ARG A 863 -21.03 10.22 6.97
N GLU A 864 -21.88 10.95 6.28
CA GLU A 864 -23.08 11.53 6.88
C GLU A 864 -24.08 10.43 7.31
N ILE A 865 -24.29 9.42 6.47
CA ILE A 865 -25.17 8.28 6.77
C ILE A 865 -24.65 7.53 8.01
N SER A 866 -23.36 7.21 8.03
CA SER A 866 -22.69 6.53 9.16
C SER A 866 -22.81 7.34 10.46
N GLY A 867 -22.61 8.66 10.40
CA GLY A 867 -22.77 9.55 11.55
C GLY A 867 -24.21 9.60 12.08
N ARG A 868 -25.22 9.56 11.20
CA ARG A 868 -26.64 9.50 11.59
C ARG A 868 -27.01 8.17 12.24
N LEU A 869 -26.34 7.09 11.86
CA LEU A 869 -26.50 5.76 12.45
C LEU A 869 -25.75 5.57 13.76
N ALA A 870 -24.97 6.57 14.18
CA ALA A 870 -24.09 6.52 15.34
C ALA A 870 -23.07 5.36 15.26
N GLU A 871 -22.61 5.04 14.05
CA GLU A 871 -21.49 4.13 13.84
C GLU A 871 -20.18 4.80 14.29
N MET A 872 -19.23 4.00 14.76
CA MET A 872 -17.91 4.53 15.14
C MET A 872 -17.15 4.98 13.88
N PRO A 873 -16.70 6.24 13.80
CA PRO A 873 -15.91 6.71 12.68
C PRO A 873 -14.48 6.16 12.76
N ALA A 874 -13.85 6.00 11.59
CA ALA A 874 -12.43 5.78 11.44
C ALA A 874 -11.72 7.14 11.18
N ASP A 875 -10.80 7.19 10.23
CA ASP A 875 -10.04 8.41 9.91
C ASP A 875 -10.93 9.52 9.35
N SER A 876 -10.70 10.76 9.80
CA SER A 876 -11.37 11.99 9.33
C SER A 876 -12.92 11.93 9.33
N GLY A 877 -13.49 11.06 10.18
CA GLY A 877 -14.93 10.87 10.33
C GLY A 877 -15.57 9.87 9.37
N TYR A 878 -14.83 9.29 8.42
CA TYR A 878 -15.38 8.32 7.47
C TYR A 878 -15.69 6.96 8.13
N PRO A 879 -16.65 6.17 7.61
CA PRO A 879 -16.92 4.84 8.13
C PRO A 879 -15.76 3.86 7.87
N ALA A 880 -15.62 2.85 8.71
CA ALA A 880 -14.61 1.80 8.55
C ALA A 880 -14.74 1.02 7.23
N TYR A 881 -15.94 0.95 6.64
CA TYR A 881 -16.20 0.25 5.37
C TYR A 881 -15.98 1.11 4.11
N LEU A 882 -15.46 2.33 4.21
CA LEU A 882 -15.24 3.21 3.05
C LEU A 882 -14.38 2.52 1.97
N ALA A 883 -13.24 1.96 2.36
CA ALA A 883 -12.34 1.29 1.43
C ALA A 883 -12.99 0.08 0.74
N ALA A 884 -13.80 -0.70 1.48
CA ALA A 884 -14.54 -1.84 0.93
C ALA A 884 -15.60 -1.40 -0.09
N ARG A 885 -16.31 -0.30 0.17
CA ARG A 885 -17.30 0.26 -0.77
C ARG A 885 -16.63 0.75 -2.06
N LEU A 886 -15.54 1.51 -1.95
CA LEU A 886 -14.76 1.95 -3.11
C LEU A 886 -14.22 0.76 -3.91
N ALA A 887 -13.67 -0.26 -3.23
CA ALA A 887 -13.16 -1.47 -3.89
C ALA A 887 -14.28 -2.21 -4.63
N SER A 888 -15.43 -2.42 -3.99
CA SER A 888 -16.59 -3.08 -4.62
C SER A 888 -17.11 -2.34 -5.85
N PHE A 889 -16.94 -1.02 -5.90
CA PHE A 889 -17.32 -0.19 -7.04
C PHE A 889 -16.30 -0.30 -8.18
N TYR A 890 -15.01 -0.07 -7.90
CA TYR A 890 -13.97 -0.09 -8.94
C TYR A 890 -13.73 -1.50 -9.51
N GLU A 891 -13.91 -2.58 -8.73
CA GLU A 891 -13.74 -3.97 -9.19
C GLU A 891 -14.87 -4.47 -10.13
N ARG A 892 -15.94 -3.68 -10.29
CA ARG A 892 -16.98 -3.93 -11.30
C ARG A 892 -16.50 -3.56 -12.71
N ALA A 893 -15.46 -2.73 -12.83
CA ALA A 893 -14.78 -2.49 -14.09
C ALA A 893 -14.00 -3.73 -14.55
N GLY A 894 -13.79 -3.82 -15.86
CA GLY A 894 -13.03 -4.91 -16.47
C GLY A 894 -13.44 -5.18 -17.90
N LYS A 895 -12.52 -5.78 -18.65
CA LYS A 895 -12.83 -6.48 -19.91
C LYS A 895 -13.31 -7.88 -19.55
N VAL A 896 -14.45 -8.30 -20.08
CA VAL A 896 -15.10 -9.57 -19.72
C VAL A 896 -15.60 -10.27 -20.97
N LYS A 897 -15.67 -11.61 -20.89
CA LYS A 897 -16.48 -12.41 -21.78
C LYS A 897 -17.91 -12.44 -21.23
N CYS A 898 -18.87 -11.96 -22.00
CA CYS A 898 -20.27 -11.87 -21.56
C CYS A 898 -20.92 -13.26 -21.48
N LEU A 899 -22.00 -13.38 -20.69
CA LEU A 899 -22.80 -14.60 -20.61
C LEU A 899 -23.67 -14.81 -21.85
N GLY A 900 -24.01 -16.06 -22.14
CA GLY A 900 -24.89 -16.45 -23.24
C GLY A 900 -24.25 -16.34 -24.63
N GLY A 901 -24.91 -16.93 -25.63
CA GLY A 901 -24.59 -16.82 -27.04
C GLY A 901 -25.17 -15.54 -27.68
N PRO A 902 -24.51 -14.98 -28.71
CA PRO A 902 -23.20 -15.33 -29.26
C PRO A 902 -22.04 -14.94 -28.33
N GLU A 903 -20.89 -15.59 -28.50
CA GLU A 903 -19.67 -15.23 -27.77
C GLU A 903 -19.29 -13.78 -28.09
N ARG A 904 -19.21 -12.96 -27.04
CA ARG A 904 -18.92 -11.53 -27.15
C ARG A 904 -18.08 -11.06 -25.98
N ASN A 905 -17.26 -10.06 -26.24
CA ASN A 905 -16.42 -9.40 -25.24
C ASN A 905 -16.95 -7.99 -25.05
N GLY A 906 -17.20 -7.61 -23.80
CA GLY A 906 -17.55 -6.25 -23.42
C GLY A 906 -16.52 -5.69 -22.46
N SER A 907 -16.47 -4.37 -22.32
CA SER A 907 -15.61 -3.73 -21.32
C SER A 907 -16.32 -2.59 -20.62
N VAL A 908 -16.01 -2.41 -19.32
CA VAL A 908 -16.41 -1.22 -18.56
C VAL A 908 -15.15 -0.57 -18.02
N THR A 909 -14.90 0.66 -18.46
CA THR A 909 -13.80 1.49 -17.96
C THR A 909 -14.37 2.49 -16.97
N ILE A 910 -13.85 2.51 -15.74
CA ILE A 910 -14.29 3.48 -14.71
C ILE A 910 -13.25 4.60 -14.60
N VAL A 911 -13.73 5.84 -14.74
CA VAL A 911 -12.97 7.06 -14.49
C VAL A 911 -13.62 7.80 -13.32
N GLY A 912 -13.02 7.70 -12.14
CA GLY A 912 -13.52 8.37 -10.94
C GLY A 912 -12.80 9.68 -10.65
N ALA A 913 -13.55 10.78 -10.58
CA ALA A 913 -13.02 12.05 -10.12
C ALA A 913 -13.01 12.08 -8.58
N VAL A 914 -11.86 12.46 -8.01
CA VAL A 914 -11.66 12.61 -6.58
C VAL A 914 -11.35 14.08 -6.29
N SER A 915 -12.05 14.67 -5.34
CA SER A 915 -11.91 16.07 -4.95
C SER A 915 -11.39 16.16 -3.51
N PRO A 916 -10.09 15.92 -3.26
CA PRO A 916 -9.54 16.05 -1.92
C PRO A 916 -9.67 17.49 -1.40
N PRO A 917 -9.96 17.68 -0.10
CA PRO A 917 -9.99 19.02 0.49
C PRO A 917 -8.61 19.67 0.36
N GLY A 918 -8.57 20.86 -0.25
CA GLY A 918 -7.31 21.61 -0.43
C GLY A 918 -6.34 21.02 -1.47
N GLY A 919 -6.65 19.90 -2.12
CA GLY A 919 -5.73 19.21 -3.02
C GLY A 919 -4.74 18.28 -2.31
N ASP A 920 -4.99 17.92 -1.05
CA ASP A 920 -4.12 17.03 -0.28
C ASP A 920 -4.41 15.55 -0.58
N PHE A 921 -3.42 14.83 -1.10
CA PHE A 921 -3.57 13.41 -1.42
C PHE A 921 -3.53 12.49 -0.19
N SER A 922 -3.24 13.02 1.00
CA SER A 922 -3.31 12.26 2.25
C SER A 922 -4.74 12.02 2.75
N ASP A 923 -5.74 12.64 2.12
CA ASP A 923 -7.15 12.40 2.43
C ASP A 923 -7.52 10.89 2.34
N PRO A 924 -8.33 10.36 3.27
CA PRO A 924 -8.68 8.94 3.29
C PRO A 924 -9.35 8.43 2.01
N VAL A 925 -10.16 9.26 1.32
CA VAL A 925 -10.79 8.88 0.05
C VAL A 925 -9.72 8.73 -1.03
N THR A 926 -8.80 9.69 -1.11
CA THR A 926 -7.71 9.64 -2.08
C THR A 926 -6.78 8.46 -1.82
N SER A 927 -6.43 8.21 -0.56
CA SER A 927 -5.57 7.10 -0.16
C SER A 927 -6.21 5.74 -0.45
N ALA A 928 -7.51 5.59 -0.16
CA ALA A 928 -8.27 4.38 -0.48
C ALA A 928 -8.37 4.17 -1.99
N THR A 929 -8.73 5.20 -2.76
CA THR A 929 -8.80 5.11 -4.23
C THR A 929 -7.44 4.75 -4.84
N LEU A 930 -6.34 5.36 -4.39
CA LEU A 930 -4.97 5.07 -4.83
C LEU A 930 -4.58 3.60 -4.67
N SER A 931 -5.06 2.95 -3.61
CA SER A 931 -4.75 1.53 -3.36
C SER A 931 -5.48 0.58 -4.31
N ILE A 932 -6.61 1.01 -4.88
CA ILE A 932 -7.49 0.18 -5.72
C ILE A 932 -7.21 0.42 -7.22
N VAL A 933 -7.11 1.68 -7.63
CA VAL A 933 -7.00 2.03 -9.05
C VAL A 933 -5.63 1.70 -9.64
N GLN A 934 -5.62 1.34 -10.91
CA GLN A 934 -4.39 1.00 -11.63
C GLN A 934 -3.76 2.21 -12.31
N VAL A 935 -4.56 3.22 -12.65
CA VAL A 935 -4.12 4.48 -13.27
C VAL A 935 -4.47 5.66 -12.38
N PHE A 936 -3.50 6.55 -12.22
CA PHE A 936 -3.61 7.74 -11.40
C PHE A 936 -3.20 8.98 -12.20
N TRP A 937 -4.15 9.86 -12.47
CA TRP A 937 -3.95 11.15 -13.14
C TRP A 937 -4.02 12.28 -12.13
N GLY A 938 -2.89 12.53 -11.44
CA GLY A 938 -2.80 13.55 -10.41
C GLY A 938 -2.81 14.97 -11.00
N LEU A 939 -3.91 15.71 -10.81
CA LEU A 939 -3.99 17.10 -11.24
C LEU A 939 -3.38 18.04 -10.18
N ASP A 940 -2.47 18.90 -10.62
CA ASP A 940 -1.78 19.86 -9.76
C ASP A 940 -2.36 21.27 -9.92
N LYS A 941 -2.71 21.86 -8.78
CA LYS A 941 -3.21 23.23 -8.69
C LYS A 941 -2.19 24.27 -9.17
N LYS A 942 -0.88 24.02 -8.99
CA LYS A 942 0.18 24.95 -9.43
C LYS A 942 0.21 25.10 -10.95
N LEU A 943 0.01 23.99 -11.67
CA LEU A 943 -0.07 24.00 -13.14
C LEU A 943 -1.32 24.73 -13.61
N ALA A 944 -2.47 24.47 -12.99
CA ALA A 944 -3.72 25.17 -13.30
C ALA A 944 -3.63 26.68 -13.06
N GLN A 945 -2.98 27.12 -11.96
CA GLN A 945 -2.74 28.54 -11.69
C GLN A 945 -1.85 29.23 -12.72
N ARG A 946 -0.94 28.48 -13.35
CA ARG A 946 -0.10 28.95 -14.47
C ARG A 946 -0.82 28.86 -15.83
N LYS A 947 -2.10 28.47 -15.84
CA LYS A 947 -2.89 28.18 -17.07
C LYS A 947 -2.25 27.12 -17.96
N HIS A 948 -1.52 26.18 -17.38
CA HIS A 948 -1.04 24.99 -18.06
C HIS A 948 -2.13 23.92 -17.99
N PHE A 949 -2.71 23.59 -19.14
CA PHE A 949 -3.80 22.62 -19.27
C PHE A 949 -3.45 21.55 -20.33
N PRO A 950 -3.86 20.30 -20.13
CA PRO A 950 -4.42 19.73 -18.89
C PRO A 950 -3.41 19.76 -17.73
N SER A 951 -3.87 20.03 -16.51
CA SER A 951 -3.02 20.29 -15.34
C SER A 951 -2.45 19.02 -14.68
N VAL A 952 -2.10 18.02 -15.48
CA VAL A 952 -1.60 16.73 -15.02
C VAL A 952 -0.16 16.87 -14.58
N ASN A 953 0.13 16.50 -13.33
CA ASN A 953 1.50 16.45 -12.83
C ASN A 953 2.16 15.14 -13.27
N TRP A 954 3.15 15.26 -14.13
CA TRP A 954 3.86 14.15 -14.76
C TRP A 954 4.86 13.44 -13.85
N LEU A 955 5.17 13.99 -12.66
CA LEU A 955 6.07 13.34 -11.69
C LEU A 955 5.33 12.40 -10.74
N ILE A 956 4.13 12.80 -10.32
CA ILE A 956 3.30 12.02 -9.38
C ILE A 956 2.36 11.02 -10.07
N SER A 957 1.96 11.33 -11.31
CA SER A 957 1.03 10.48 -12.05
C SER A 957 1.69 9.16 -12.45
N TYR A 958 0.92 8.09 -12.53
CA TYR A 958 1.41 6.77 -12.91
C TYR A 958 0.34 5.93 -13.59
N SER A 959 0.77 4.96 -14.38
CA SER A 959 -0.07 3.90 -14.94
C SER A 959 0.61 2.55 -14.73
N LYS A 960 -0.14 1.58 -14.21
CA LYS A 960 0.31 0.19 -14.08
C LYS A 960 0.02 -0.65 -15.34
N TYR A 961 -0.72 -0.11 -16.30
CA TYR A 961 -1.06 -0.81 -17.54
C TYR A 961 0.03 -0.71 -18.62
N SER A 962 1.15 -0.02 -18.35
CA SER A 962 2.23 0.14 -19.34
C SER A 962 2.75 -1.19 -19.88
N SER A 963 2.86 -2.22 -19.03
CA SER A 963 3.32 -3.56 -19.45
C SER A 963 2.26 -4.34 -20.24
N ALA A 964 0.99 -4.20 -19.88
CA ALA A 964 -0.11 -4.86 -20.59
C ALA A 964 -0.27 -4.31 -22.02
N LEU A 965 0.07 -3.04 -22.22
CA LEU A 965 -0.02 -2.34 -23.51
C LEU A 965 1.22 -2.50 -24.40
N GLU A 966 2.30 -3.13 -23.94
CA GLU A 966 3.52 -3.33 -24.75
C GLU A 966 3.21 -4.01 -26.08
N SER A 967 2.44 -5.11 -26.04
CA SER A 967 2.03 -5.85 -27.23
C SER A 967 1.18 -5.04 -28.23
N PHE A 968 0.44 -4.03 -27.75
CA PHE A 968 -0.32 -3.12 -28.59
C PHE A 968 0.61 -2.09 -29.23
N TYR A 969 1.50 -1.50 -28.42
CA TYR A 969 2.44 -0.50 -28.91
C TYR A 969 3.45 -1.10 -29.89
N GLU A 970 3.98 -2.30 -29.66
CA GLU A 970 4.89 -2.97 -30.61
C GLU A 970 4.25 -3.21 -31.98
N LYS A 971 2.94 -3.50 -32.02
CA LYS A 971 2.19 -3.65 -33.27
C LYS A 971 1.95 -2.33 -33.99
N PHE A 972 1.80 -1.24 -33.24
CA PHE A 972 1.54 0.09 -33.78
C PHE A 972 2.84 0.79 -34.20
N ASP A 973 3.80 0.91 -33.28
CA ASP A 973 5.11 1.52 -33.46
C ASP A 973 6.11 0.98 -32.41
N SER A 974 7.11 0.23 -32.86
CA SER A 974 8.12 -0.41 -31.99
C SER A 974 8.93 0.59 -31.16
N ASP A 975 9.16 1.79 -31.68
CA ASP A 975 10.09 2.74 -31.05
C ASP A 975 9.42 3.59 -29.97
N PHE A 976 8.09 3.56 -29.88
CA PHE A 976 7.33 4.46 -29.02
C PHE A 976 7.71 4.30 -27.53
N ILE A 977 7.97 3.07 -27.09
CA ILE A 977 8.30 2.77 -25.69
C ILE A 977 9.63 3.44 -25.30
N ASP A 978 10.63 3.39 -26.17
CA ASP A 978 11.95 4.02 -25.94
C ASP A 978 11.84 5.54 -25.92
N ILE A 979 11.08 6.11 -26.87
CA ILE A 979 10.85 7.55 -26.97
C ILE A 979 10.14 8.06 -25.71
N ARG A 980 9.10 7.36 -25.24
CA ARG A 980 8.39 7.67 -24.00
C ARG A 980 9.31 7.62 -22.79
N THR A 981 10.17 6.61 -22.70
CA THR A 981 11.10 6.43 -21.58
C THR A 981 12.09 7.58 -21.52
N LYS A 982 12.68 7.97 -22.66
CA LYS A 982 13.54 9.16 -22.76
C LYS A 982 12.81 10.46 -22.41
N ALA A 983 11.57 10.64 -22.84
CA ALA A 983 10.79 11.83 -22.51
C ALA A 983 10.54 11.95 -21.00
N ARG A 984 10.28 10.84 -20.31
CA ARG A 984 10.15 10.82 -18.84
C ARG A 984 11.46 11.14 -18.14
N GLU A 985 12.59 10.59 -18.62
CA GLU A 985 13.92 10.88 -18.08
C GLU A 985 14.24 12.38 -18.18
N VAL A 986 13.98 13.00 -19.33
CA VAL A 986 14.21 14.44 -19.55
C VAL A 986 13.36 15.29 -18.59
N LEU A 987 12.07 14.97 -18.42
CA LEU A 987 11.19 15.70 -17.50
C LEU A 987 11.60 15.54 -16.03
N GLN A 988 12.11 14.37 -15.64
CA GLN A 988 12.60 14.16 -14.27
C GLN A 988 13.91 14.91 -14.03
N ARG A 989 14.85 14.85 -14.99
CA ARG A 989 16.13 15.55 -14.91
C ARG A 989 15.95 17.06 -14.89
N GLU A 990 14.91 17.59 -15.53
CA GLU A 990 14.52 19.00 -15.42
C GLU A 990 14.23 19.41 -13.98
N ASP A 991 13.51 18.60 -13.21
CA ASP A 991 13.14 18.91 -11.82
C ASP A 991 14.38 18.98 -10.92
N ASP A 992 15.28 17.98 -11.05
CA ASP A 992 16.56 17.95 -10.35
C ASP A 992 17.43 19.18 -10.69
N LEU A 993 17.47 19.57 -11.96
CA LEU A 993 18.22 20.75 -12.42
C LEU A 993 17.58 22.06 -11.99
N ASN A 994 16.25 22.16 -11.95
CA ASN A 994 15.54 23.36 -11.52
C ASN A 994 15.85 23.71 -10.05
N GLU A 995 16.04 22.73 -9.18
CA GLU A 995 16.47 22.97 -7.79
C GLU A 995 17.88 23.60 -7.75
N ILE A 996 18.80 23.10 -8.57
CA ILE A 996 20.16 23.65 -8.70
C ILE A 996 20.13 25.06 -9.29
N VAL A 997 19.33 25.28 -10.35
CA VAL A 997 19.17 26.58 -11.00
C VAL A 997 18.64 27.63 -10.03
N GLN A 998 17.71 27.28 -9.15
CA GLN A 998 17.18 28.18 -8.13
C GLN A 998 18.23 28.58 -7.08
N LEU A 999 19.24 27.74 -6.82
CA LEU A 999 20.29 27.98 -5.82
C LEU A 999 21.51 28.73 -6.39
N VAL A 1000 21.95 28.36 -7.60
CA VAL A 1000 23.25 28.81 -8.17
C VAL A 1000 23.09 29.67 -9.43
N GLY A 1001 21.94 29.57 -10.11
CA GLY A 1001 21.68 30.23 -11.39
C GLY A 1001 21.95 29.36 -12.62
N LYS A 1002 21.29 29.70 -13.75
CA LYS A 1002 21.33 28.91 -15.00
C LYS A 1002 22.71 28.90 -15.68
N ASP A 1003 23.52 29.93 -15.46
CA ASP A 1003 24.81 30.10 -16.16
C ASP A 1003 25.88 29.11 -15.69
N ALA A 1004 25.75 28.57 -14.48
CA ALA A 1004 26.70 27.62 -13.89
C ALA A 1004 26.53 26.17 -14.41
N LEU A 1005 25.51 25.91 -15.23
CA LEU A 1005 25.20 24.57 -15.74
C LEU A 1005 26.10 24.16 -16.91
N ALA A 1006 26.30 22.85 -17.05
CA ALA A 1006 26.91 22.26 -18.24
C ALA A 1006 26.01 22.43 -19.48
N GLU A 1007 26.60 22.42 -20.67
CA GLU A 1007 25.84 22.61 -21.93
C GLU A 1007 24.78 21.51 -22.16
N THR A 1008 25.07 20.27 -21.75
CA THR A 1008 24.10 19.15 -21.78
C THR A 1008 22.90 19.38 -20.88
N ASP A 1009 23.11 20.00 -19.71
CA ASP A 1009 22.05 20.31 -18.75
C ASP A 1009 21.18 21.46 -19.27
N LYS A 1010 21.80 22.44 -19.95
CA LYS A 1010 21.07 23.52 -20.64
C LYS A 1010 20.18 22.97 -21.78
N ILE A 1011 20.69 22.01 -22.56
CA ILE A 1011 19.89 21.31 -23.59
C ILE A 1011 18.71 20.60 -22.92
N THR A 1012 18.96 19.86 -21.84
CA THR A 1012 17.91 19.14 -21.11
C THR A 1012 16.79 20.07 -20.64
N LEU A 1013 17.12 21.23 -20.05
CA LEU A 1013 16.12 22.21 -19.61
C LEU A 1013 15.28 22.78 -20.76
N GLU A 1014 15.88 23.01 -21.92
CA GLU A 1014 15.18 23.59 -23.09
C GLU A 1014 14.35 22.54 -23.82
N THR A 1015 14.82 21.29 -23.92
CA THR A 1015 14.02 20.16 -24.40
C THR A 1015 12.85 19.87 -23.46
N ALA A 1016 13.06 19.91 -22.14
CA ALA A 1016 11.99 19.75 -21.17
C ALA A 1016 10.94 20.87 -21.31
N LYS A 1017 11.38 22.11 -21.56
CA LYS A 1017 10.48 23.22 -21.86
C LYS A 1017 9.62 22.97 -23.11
N LEU A 1018 10.22 22.46 -24.20
CA LEU A 1018 9.47 22.05 -25.41
C LEU A 1018 8.43 20.96 -25.07
N LEU A 1019 8.81 19.95 -24.30
CA LEU A 1019 7.88 18.91 -23.86
C LEU A 1019 6.72 19.52 -23.05
N ARG A 1020 6.99 20.45 -22.12
CA ARG A 1020 5.94 21.06 -21.29
C ARG A 1020 4.99 21.97 -22.07
N GLU A 1021 5.52 22.87 -22.90
CA GLU A 1021 4.73 23.93 -23.56
C GLU A 1021 4.11 23.49 -24.89
N ASP A 1022 4.74 22.55 -25.60
CA ASP A 1022 4.29 22.16 -26.94
C ASP A 1022 3.71 20.76 -27.00
N TYR A 1023 4.20 19.82 -26.18
CA TYR A 1023 3.71 18.45 -26.18
C TYR A 1023 2.62 18.19 -25.12
N LEU A 1024 2.89 18.53 -23.85
CA LEU A 1024 1.98 18.26 -22.73
C LEU A 1024 0.83 19.25 -22.64
N ALA A 1025 1.07 20.52 -22.99
CA ALA A 1025 0.01 21.52 -23.03
C ALA A 1025 -0.89 21.29 -24.25
N GLN A 1026 -2.19 21.18 -24.00
CA GLN A 1026 -3.21 20.94 -25.01
C GLN A 1026 -4.44 21.78 -24.71
N ASN A 1027 -4.90 22.54 -25.70
CA ASN A 1027 -6.09 23.36 -25.57
C ASN A 1027 -7.32 22.60 -26.08
N ALA A 1028 -8.23 22.24 -25.18
CA ALA A 1028 -9.44 21.50 -25.53
C ALA A 1028 -10.44 22.28 -26.40
N PHE A 1029 -10.30 23.62 -26.48
CA PHE A 1029 -11.25 24.48 -27.20
C PHE A 1029 -10.86 24.79 -28.65
N THR A 1030 -9.63 24.51 -29.06
CA THR A 1030 -9.16 24.79 -30.42
C THR A 1030 -9.47 23.62 -31.36
N PRO A 1031 -9.75 23.89 -32.66
CA PRO A 1031 -10.18 22.84 -33.59
C PRO A 1031 -9.10 21.77 -33.83
N TYR A 1032 -7.82 22.14 -33.86
CA TYR A 1032 -6.68 21.26 -34.13
C TYR A 1032 -6.14 20.50 -32.92
N ASP A 1033 -6.45 20.97 -31.69
CA ASP A 1033 -5.88 20.47 -30.42
C ASP A 1033 -6.95 19.91 -29.48
N LYS A 1034 -8.25 20.06 -29.79
CA LYS A 1034 -9.35 19.44 -29.03
C LYS A 1034 -9.20 17.91 -28.93
N PHE A 1035 -8.69 17.30 -30.01
CA PHE A 1035 -8.45 15.87 -30.12
C PHE A 1035 -7.13 15.64 -30.84
N CYS A 1036 -6.20 14.91 -30.21
CA CYS A 1036 -4.95 14.50 -30.85
C CYS A 1036 -5.01 13.00 -31.15
N PRO A 1037 -5.01 12.59 -32.44
CA PRO A 1037 -4.83 11.19 -32.81
C PRO A 1037 -3.51 10.63 -32.29
N PHE A 1038 -3.46 9.31 -32.11
CA PHE A 1038 -2.30 8.66 -31.52
C PHE A 1038 -1.04 8.78 -32.40
N TYR A 1039 -1.16 8.61 -33.73
CA TYR A 1039 -0.02 8.78 -34.66
C TYR A 1039 0.61 10.18 -34.57
N LYS A 1040 -0.21 11.25 -34.45
CA LYS A 1040 0.25 12.64 -34.29
C LYS A 1040 1.03 12.79 -33.01
N SER A 1041 0.51 12.23 -31.91
CA SER A 1041 1.17 12.22 -30.60
C SER A 1041 2.54 11.53 -30.64
N VAL A 1042 2.64 10.36 -31.29
CA VAL A 1042 3.90 9.61 -31.41
C VAL A 1042 4.94 10.38 -32.21
N TRP A 1043 4.56 10.94 -33.37
CA TRP A 1043 5.48 11.68 -34.24
C TRP A 1043 5.99 12.99 -33.62
N MET A 1044 5.13 13.72 -32.91
CA MET A 1044 5.54 14.92 -32.18
C MET A 1044 6.61 14.60 -31.13
N MET A 1045 6.37 13.57 -30.30
CA MET A 1045 7.34 13.16 -29.29
C MET A 1045 8.64 12.65 -29.94
N ARG A 1046 8.54 11.88 -31.02
CA ARG A 1046 9.69 11.38 -31.79
C ARG A 1046 10.58 12.52 -32.26
N ASN A 1047 10.01 13.58 -32.85
CA ASN A 1047 10.78 14.70 -33.37
C ASN A 1047 11.47 15.53 -32.27
N ILE A 1048 10.81 15.72 -31.11
CA ILE A 1048 11.41 16.40 -29.95
C ILE A 1048 12.58 15.59 -29.38
N ILE A 1049 12.40 14.28 -29.21
CA ILE A 1049 13.47 13.39 -28.70
C ILE A 1049 14.60 13.22 -29.72
N HIS A 1050 14.30 13.23 -31.03
CA HIS A 1050 15.32 13.22 -32.08
C HIS A 1050 16.22 14.46 -32.00
N PHE A 1051 15.61 15.65 -31.85
CA PHE A 1051 16.34 16.89 -31.62
C PHE A 1051 17.23 16.81 -30.36
N TYR A 1052 16.71 16.26 -29.25
CA TYR A 1052 17.48 16.07 -28.01
C TYR A 1052 18.71 15.16 -28.21
N ASN A 1053 18.54 14.02 -28.89
CA ASN A 1053 19.64 13.09 -29.14
C ASN A 1053 20.71 13.73 -30.06
N LEU A 1054 20.30 14.41 -31.13
CA LEU A 1054 21.24 15.08 -32.05
C LEU A 1054 21.96 16.25 -31.37
N ALA A 1055 21.28 17.04 -30.56
CA ALA A 1055 21.88 18.17 -29.83
C ALA A 1055 22.95 17.68 -28.84
N ASN A 1056 22.66 16.63 -28.07
CA ASN A 1056 23.65 16.04 -27.15
C ASN A 1056 24.83 15.44 -27.90
N GLN A 1057 24.61 14.70 -28.99
CA GLN A 1057 25.69 14.14 -29.81
C GLN A 1057 26.59 15.24 -30.40
N ALA A 1058 26.02 16.34 -30.88
CA ALA A 1058 26.78 17.46 -31.42
C ALA A 1058 27.66 18.13 -30.35
N VAL A 1059 27.12 18.34 -29.14
CA VAL A 1059 27.88 18.94 -28.02
C VAL A 1059 28.98 18.00 -27.50
N GLU A 1060 28.70 16.69 -27.37
CA GLU A 1060 29.70 15.71 -26.93
C GLU A 1060 30.84 15.56 -27.93
N ARG A 1061 30.55 15.50 -29.23
CA ARG A 1061 31.58 15.48 -30.29
C ARG A 1061 32.40 16.78 -30.31
N GLY A 1062 31.73 17.91 -30.12
CA GLY A 1062 32.37 19.23 -30.05
C GLY A 1062 33.25 19.45 -28.81
N ALA A 1063 33.12 18.62 -27.77
CA ALA A 1063 33.92 18.72 -26.55
C ALA A 1063 35.35 18.13 -26.67
N GLY A 1064 35.59 17.27 -27.67
CA GLY A 1064 36.87 16.55 -27.85
C GLY A 1064 37.85 17.19 -28.84
N MET A 1065 37.48 18.25 -29.55
CA MET A 1065 38.34 18.96 -30.50
C MET A 1065 38.79 20.30 -29.89
N ASP A 1066 40.07 20.66 -30.01
CA ASP A 1066 40.65 21.97 -29.57
C ASP A 1066 40.11 23.19 -30.34
N GLY A 1067 38.98 23.04 -31.04
CA GLY A 1067 38.26 24.07 -31.78
C GLY A 1067 37.13 24.71 -30.98
N GLN A 1068 36.36 25.56 -31.68
CA GLN A 1068 35.24 26.32 -31.13
C GLN A 1068 34.16 25.34 -30.59
N LYS A 1069 33.99 25.27 -29.27
CA LYS A 1069 33.01 24.40 -28.62
C LYS A 1069 31.60 24.71 -29.12
N ILE A 1070 30.88 23.69 -29.59
CA ILE A 1070 29.47 23.81 -29.94
C ILE A 1070 28.69 24.03 -28.63
N THR A 1071 28.16 25.24 -28.46
CA THR A 1071 27.32 25.62 -27.30
C THR A 1071 25.85 25.58 -27.69
N TYR A 1072 24.96 25.43 -26.70
CA TYR A 1072 23.53 25.47 -26.94
C TYR A 1072 23.07 26.79 -27.59
N THR A 1073 23.68 27.92 -27.21
CA THR A 1073 23.36 29.23 -27.79
C THR A 1073 23.61 29.28 -29.29
N LEU A 1074 24.68 28.63 -29.77
CA LEU A 1074 24.99 28.51 -31.19
C LEU A 1074 23.94 27.66 -31.92
N ILE A 1075 23.58 26.51 -31.35
CA ILE A 1075 22.53 25.62 -31.89
C ILE A 1075 21.21 26.38 -32.01
N LYS A 1076 20.82 27.11 -30.96
CA LYS A 1076 19.57 27.90 -30.94
C LYS A 1076 19.52 28.99 -32.00
N HIS A 1077 20.63 29.69 -32.23
CA HIS A 1077 20.69 30.74 -33.24
C HIS A 1077 20.67 30.17 -34.67
N ARG A 1078 21.41 29.08 -34.93
CA ARG A 1078 21.54 28.50 -36.27
C ARG A 1078 20.32 27.67 -36.69
N LEU A 1079 19.72 26.94 -35.75
CA LEU A 1079 18.55 26.08 -36.01
C LEU A 1079 17.22 26.75 -35.62
N GLY A 1080 17.17 28.09 -35.57
CA GLY A 1080 15.97 28.83 -35.15
C GLY A 1080 14.71 28.51 -35.96
N ASP A 1081 14.84 28.33 -37.28
CA ASP A 1081 13.72 27.96 -38.16
C ASP A 1081 13.20 26.54 -37.87
N LEU A 1082 14.11 25.57 -37.75
CA LEU A 1082 13.76 24.19 -37.39
C LEU A 1082 13.14 24.10 -36.00
N PHE A 1083 13.61 24.94 -35.06
CA PHE A 1083 13.03 25.06 -33.74
C PHE A 1083 11.60 25.61 -33.79
N TYR A 1084 11.33 26.62 -34.63
CA TYR A 1084 9.97 27.12 -34.85
C TYR A 1084 9.06 26.04 -35.45
N ARG A 1085 9.55 25.28 -36.43
CA ARG A 1085 8.80 24.16 -37.03
C ARG A 1085 8.53 23.01 -36.06
N LEU A 1086 9.39 22.79 -35.07
CA LEU A 1086 9.14 21.84 -33.97
C LEU A 1086 7.99 22.30 -33.09
N VAL A 1087 7.97 23.59 -32.70
CA VAL A 1087 6.90 24.21 -31.90
C VAL A 1087 5.56 24.19 -32.66
N SER A 1088 5.59 24.38 -33.99
CA SER A 1088 4.37 24.50 -34.80
C SER A 1088 3.64 23.18 -35.05
N GLN A 1089 4.23 22.02 -34.72
CA GLN A 1089 3.63 20.70 -34.98
C GLN A 1089 2.24 20.51 -34.37
N LYS A 1090 1.96 21.16 -33.23
CA LYS A 1090 0.66 21.06 -32.56
C LYS A 1090 -0.49 21.66 -33.39
N PHE A 1091 -0.21 22.65 -34.24
CA PHE A 1091 -1.21 23.37 -35.03
C PHE A 1091 -1.69 22.62 -36.28
N GLU A 1092 -1.05 21.49 -36.63
CA GLU A 1092 -1.47 20.67 -37.77
C GLU A 1092 -2.83 20.02 -37.49
N ASP A 1093 -3.82 20.22 -38.37
CA ASP A 1093 -5.18 19.73 -38.16
C ASP A 1093 -5.29 18.23 -38.51
N PRO A 1094 -5.80 17.38 -37.59
CA PRO A 1094 -6.11 15.98 -37.90
C PRO A 1094 -7.01 15.75 -39.12
N ALA A 1095 -7.80 16.75 -39.54
CA ALA A 1095 -8.68 16.65 -40.70
C ALA A 1095 -7.94 16.57 -42.05
N GLU A 1096 -6.66 16.95 -42.11
CA GLU A 1096 -5.86 16.90 -43.35
C GLU A 1096 -5.48 15.47 -43.80
N GLY A 1097 -5.74 14.47 -42.97
CA GLY A 1097 -5.47 13.06 -43.24
C GLY A 1097 -4.13 12.56 -42.70
N GLU A 1098 -4.09 11.28 -42.37
CA GLU A 1098 -2.96 10.64 -41.68
C GLU A 1098 -1.66 10.65 -42.51
N ASP A 1099 -1.72 10.25 -43.79
CA ASP A 1099 -0.53 10.15 -44.65
C ASP A 1099 0.15 11.50 -44.90
N VAL A 1100 -0.64 12.56 -45.04
CA VAL A 1100 -0.14 13.92 -45.25
C VAL A 1100 0.63 14.41 -44.02
N LEU A 1101 0.06 14.19 -42.83
CA LEU A 1101 0.67 14.57 -41.56
C LEU A 1101 1.95 13.78 -41.29
N ILE A 1102 1.94 12.47 -41.49
CA ILE A 1102 3.13 11.62 -41.35
C ILE A 1102 4.22 12.07 -42.33
N GLY A 1103 3.86 12.39 -43.58
CA GLY A 1103 4.80 12.95 -44.57
C GLY A 1103 5.46 14.26 -44.11
N LYS A 1104 4.68 15.20 -43.56
CA LYS A 1104 5.19 16.46 -42.99
C LYS A 1104 6.13 16.22 -41.80
N PHE A 1105 5.76 15.34 -40.86
CA PHE A 1105 6.57 15.05 -39.68
C PHE A 1105 7.86 14.32 -40.01
N LYS A 1106 7.82 13.40 -40.98
CA LYS A 1106 9.01 12.69 -41.47
C LYS A 1106 9.97 13.63 -42.17
N LYS A 1107 9.47 14.51 -43.05
CA LYS A 1107 10.29 15.54 -43.69
C LYS A 1107 10.99 16.44 -42.67
N LEU A 1108 10.29 16.85 -41.61
CA LEU A 1108 10.91 17.63 -40.53
C LEU A 1108 11.99 16.85 -39.78
N ASN A 1109 11.82 15.54 -39.58
CA ASN A 1109 12.83 14.69 -38.97
C ASN A 1109 14.12 14.60 -39.82
N GLU A 1110 13.96 14.48 -41.14
CA GLU A 1110 15.05 14.49 -42.11
C GLU A 1110 15.75 15.87 -42.15
N ASP A 1111 14.96 16.96 -42.18
CA ASP A 1111 15.45 18.34 -42.15
C ASP A 1111 16.28 18.63 -40.87
N LEU A 1112 15.86 18.11 -39.71
CA LEU A 1112 16.62 18.20 -38.45
C LEU A 1112 17.99 17.53 -38.58
N THR A 1113 18.00 16.31 -39.12
CA THR A 1113 19.24 15.54 -39.31
C THR A 1113 20.19 16.26 -40.27
N ALA A 1114 19.67 16.82 -41.37
CA ALA A 1114 20.45 17.63 -42.30
C ALA A 1114 20.96 18.92 -41.66
N GLY A 1115 20.13 19.61 -40.87
CA GLY A 1115 20.51 20.84 -40.16
C GLY A 1115 21.66 20.63 -39.18
N PHE A 1116 21.65 19.54 -38.40
CA PHE A 1116 22.76 19.23 -37.49
C PHE A 1116 24.03 18.80 -38.23
N ARG A 1117 23.94 18.08 -39.36
CA ARG A 1117 25.10 17.77 -40.21
C ARG A 1117 25.76 19.03 -40.76
N ASN A 1118 24.96 19.96 -41.31
CA ASN A 1118 25.48 21.24 -41.82
C ASN A 1118 26.18 22.05 -40.72
N LEU A 1119 25.66 22.04 -39.49
CA LEU A 1119 26.28 22.70 -38.33
C LEU A 1119 27.62 22.05 -37.93
N GLU A 1120 27.72 20.72 -37.96
CA GLU A 1120 28.98 19.99 -37.72
C GLU A 1120 30.01 20.23 -38.84
N ASP A 1121 29.57 20.31 -40.10
CA ASP A 1121 30.46 20.54 -41.24
C ASP A 1121 31.01 21.98 -41.25
N GLU A 1122 30.17 22.99 -41.04
CA GLU A 1122 30.61 24.40 -40.97
C GLU A 1122 31.66 24.63 -39.87
N THR A 1123 31.48 24.03 -38.70
CA THR A 1123 32.44 24.13 -37.60
C THR A 1123 33.77 23.45 -37.92
N ARG A 1124 33.75 22.40 -38.77
CA ARG A 1124 34.97 21.75 -39.29
C ARG A 1124 35.69 22.58 -40.35
N TYR A 1125 34.96 23.25 -41.26
CA TYR A 1125 35.55 24.09 -42.31
C TYR A 1125 36.23 25.35 -41.77
N HIS A 1126 35.76 25.92 -40.66
CA HIS A 1126 36.39 27.08 -40.02
C HIS A 1126 37.83 26.80 -39.54
N ILE A 1127 38.13 25.55 -39.16
CA ILE A 1127 39.48 25.10 -38.77
C ILE A 1127 40.41 25.07 -39.98
N TYR A 1128 39.95 24.52 -41.12
CA TYR A 1128 40.73 24.52 -42.37
C TYR A 1128 40.99 25.93 -42.90
N PHE A 1129 40.02 26.83 -42.78
CA PHE A 1129 40.16 28.23 -43.20
C PHE A 1129 41.17 29.00 -42.32
N CYS A 1130 41.18 28.75 -41.00
CA CYS A 1130 42.18 29.35 -40.09
C CYS A 1130 43.59 28.79 -40.31
N ILE A 1131 43.73 27.48 -40.57
CA ILE A 1131 45.03 26.85 -40.88
C ILE A 1131 45.58 27.39 -42.22
N PHE A 1132 44.73 27.58 -43.22
CA PHE A 1132 45.13 28.14 -44.52
C PHE A 1132 45.60 29.61 -44.41
N TRP A 1133 44.91 30.42 -43.59
CA TRP A 1133 45.33 31.80 -43.31
C TRP A 1133 46.59 31.90 -42.46
N ALA A 1134 46.75 31.02 -41.46
CA ALA A 1134 47.97 30.91 -40.66
C ALA A 1134 49.19 30.53 -41.52
N PHE A 1135 49.03 29.63 -42.49
CA PHE A 1135 50.09 29.29 -43.46
C PHE A 1135 50.46 30.45 -44.38
N CYS A 1136 49.48 31.24 -44.84
CA CYS A 1136 49.73 32.46 -45.62
C CYS A 1136 50.46 33.54 -44.80
N PHE A 1137 50.13 33.68 -43.51
CA PHE A 1137 50.78 34.64 -42.62
C PHE A 1137 52.23 34.23 -42.29
N LEU A 1138 52.46 32.93 -42.04
CA LEU A 1138 53.79 32.37 -41.77
C LEU A 1138 54.72 32.52 -43.00
N ARG A 1139 54.19 32.36 -44.22
CA ARG A 1139 54.95 32.58 -45.47
C ARG A 1139 55.38 34.05 -45.63
N ALA A 1140 54.56 35.00 -45.18
CA ALA A 1140 54.87 36.43 -45.23
C ALA A 1140 55.86 36.89 -44.14
N GLU A 1141 55.93 36.19 -43.01
CA GLU A 1141 56.95 36.41 -41.97
C GLU A 1141 58.29 35.74 -42.29
N ILE A 1142 58.28 34.52 -42.83
CA ILE A 1142 59.52 33.84 -43.25
C ILE A 1142 60.20 34.60 -44.39
N SER A 1143 59.45 35.19 -45.33
CA SER A 1143 60.02 36.03 -46.39
C SER A 1143 60.63 37.33 -45.86
N ARG A 1144 60.05 37.92 -44.80
CA ARG A 1144 60.62 39.09 -44.10
C ARG A 1144 61.83 38.75 -43.22
N ALA A 1145 61.85 37.56 -42.63
CA ALA A 1145 63.00 37.05 -41.86
C ALA A 1145 64.18 36.67 -42.78
N ALA A 1146 63.90 36.06 -43.94
CA ALA A 1146 64.92 35.72 -44.95
C ALA A 1146 65.59 36.97 -45.55
N CYS A 1147 64.84 38.05 -45.80
CA CYS A 1147 65.42 39.32 -46.25
C CYS A 1147 66.29 40.02 -45.19
N ARG A 1148 66.03 39.81 -43.89
CA ARG A 1148 66.89 40.35 -42.81
C ARG A 1148 68.15 39.52 -42.59
N LEU A 1149 68.06 38.20 -42.73
CA LEU A 1149 69.21 37.29 -42.64
C LEU A 1149 70.16 37.43 -43.84
N LEU A 1150 69.65 37.77 -45.03
CA LEU A 1150 70.46 38.01 -46.23
C LEU A 1150 71.19 39.37 -46.23
N SER A 1151 70.83 40.32 -45.35
CA SER A 1151 71.57 41.59 -45.23
C SER A 1151 72.71 41.56 -44.20
N GLU A 1152 72.84 40.49 -43.40
CA GLU A 1152 73.84 40.36 -42.33
C GLU A 1152 74.99 39.40 -42.66
N LEU A 1153 74.94 38.69 -43.79
CA LEU A 1153 75.97 37.73 -44.22
C LEU A 1153 76.64 38.19 -45.51
N ASP A 1154 77.70 38.96 -45.34
CA ASP A 1154 78.67 39.33 -46.37
C ASP A 1154 79.58 38.11 -46.65
N ILE A 1155 79.21 37.26 -47.61
CA ILE A 1155 80.09 36.23 -48.17
C ILE A 1155 79.94 36.21 -49.68
N ASP A 1156 81.05 36.55 -50.33
CA ASP A 1156 81.29 36.52 -51.77
C ASP A 1156 80.84 35.21 -52.42
N GLY A 1157 80.21 35.38 -53.59
CA GLY A 1157 79.57 34.30 -54.33
C GLY A 1157 80.54 33.28 -54.89
N THR A 1158 80.09 32.02 -54.90
CA THR A 1158 80.25 31.10 -56.04
C THR A 1158 79.22 29.95 -55.91
N ALA A 1159 78.39 29.79 -56.96
CA ALA A 1159 77.64 28.60 -57.40
C ALA A 1159 76.82 27.82 -56.33
N ILE A 1160 75.52 28.03 -56.19
CA ILE A 1160 74.40 27.40 -56.94
C ILE A 1160 74.51 25.87 -57.09
N GLY A 1161 73.56 25.19 -56.43
CA GLY A 1161 73.18 23.79 -56.55
C GLY A 1161 72.03 23.49 -55.60
#